data_AF-A0A815ZXC3-F1
#
_entry.id   AF-A0A815ZXC3-F1
#
_cell.length_a   1.000
_cell.length_b   1.000
_cell.length_c   1.000
_cell.angle_alpha   90.00
_cell.angle_beta   90.00
_cell.angle_gamma   90.00
#
_symmetry.space_group_name_H-M   'P 1'
#
loop_
_entity.id
_entity.type
_entity.pdbx_description
1 polymer ?
#
loop_
_entity_poly.entity_id
_entity_poly.type
_entity_poly.pdbx_seq_one_letter_code
_entity_poly.pdbx_strand_id
1 'polypeptide(L)'
;MLSPSVKNIQRTDNDSSRSISIQSNVDENPSSLSLRWLIGMNPNIPLLNLSVTDKTRYFYTAGNVGVIETGSGKGQSLLQGHTSTIVTAAVSYDKQWLVTAESSPETFLIIWNTYSLKPAKYLSHIHETGVIQVAISRDGKLISILTEIPDQRIILWRWLNTDASPFVLSTIPLNCERQSWFHMIEDRSVFCSIGKDSVVFYGLGKDTDRIKVEIHRHIQRKLSQRINPILICYLIPGKHEAVIITTTGKAIFFEIEYTQRQQTKDAKNSSTILIDDQVYIANRTKVKRLHDLQRDISSVKWLNQHIILGTVQSQVVVYDYNLNFIKQYPSLNIGAIISIAINEVRHNEEEKSNEKVWSDNFDHTNKSFEFDEVICQSDNVCMQTISLIRKYTHVTIKFLVKLVRRIPTSQITDISVNSVLPIVYIGTSVGCLYVWHGAGRSLFLTKDFSSSTNIGISKLALAKDCSFLAVGLDNGSIWLCDAATCNPISNHPLHNSQSSIIYLQFSLNALFLAAVSLDKGITLYIRDEQTSSIYYNHGHCMNHSGKITAILFTEDRCTKKQRLLSSDNHGNLTEYCIDQQREHPFEIQACVNLIEHPSYIISMTTYSIDGKTDYLLCSVNTGQIKFFDLDSNKCRHTLQTLRIPFQQIKICTFDCEDTPNSSYLAFRTSTAVGVMKLPGMGHPSEYDLMLAHPDGIRSLDIIADRNLLITCGEQDKCMFIWKLDSILMNKRIENQNFESLTSYQPLFYHIQLQDPSNLHIEQVIPLPLVVDFARALGNYLSKRQVQELYDEQCLKKKIADPRQIKVDFNETIQIYYNHFAQTHHQLSIDDILKSVFDQHKSTKTSKIDIHSLIQTLMIDGERMTLSEIQDAFRTLDILNDKTDSIDALPADLSLQDFLYIFSLDKKRKE
;
A
#
# COMPACT_ATOMS: atom_id res chain seq x y z
N MET A 1 0.10 9.86 -10.74
CA MET A 1 -0.51 9.19 -11.90
C MET A 1 -0.16 7.70 -11.83
N LEU A 2 -1.01 6.86 -11.21
CA LEU A 2 -0.73 5.44 -11.01
C LEU A 2 -1.99 4.60 -11.31
N SER A 3 -2.17 4.26 -12.58
CA SER A 3 -2.73 3.01 -13.12
C SER A 3 -2.96 3.19 -14.63
N PRO A 4 -2.59 2.24 -15.50
CA PRO A 4 -2.99 2.26 -16.91
C PRO A 4 -4.49 2.01 -17.09
N SER A 5 -5.18 1.51 -16.06
CA SER A 5 -6.64 1.31 -16.03
C SER A 5 -7.43 2.58 -15.65
N VAL A 6 -6.76 3.68 -15.30
CA VAL A 6 -7.34 5.02 -15.17
C VAL A 6 -6.65 5.96 -16.17
N LYS A 7 -6.61 5.56 -17.45
CA LYS A 7 -6.28 6.48 -18.54
C LYS A 7 -7.53 7.30 -18.88
N ASN A 8 -7.58 8.51 -18.32
CA ASN A 8 -8.28 9.73 -18.76
C ASN A 8 -8.95 10.44 -17.58
N ILE A 9 -8.13 11.12 -16.77
CA ILE A 9 -8.57 12.33 -16.07
C ILE A 9 -7.72 13.45 -16.64
N GLN A 10 -8.15 14.00 -17.79
CA GLN A 10 -7.65 15.29 -18.23
C GLN A 10 -8.11 16.32 -17.17
N ARG A 11 -7.15 16.91 -16.45
CA ARG A 11 -7.39 18.14 -15.71
C ARG A 11 -7.61 19.25 -16.72
N THR A 12 -8.86 19.59 -16.99
CA THR A 12 -9.18 20.92 -17.49
C THR A 12 -9.22 21.82 -16.26
N ASP A 13 -8.18 22.62 -16.07
CA ASP A 13 -8.19 23.72 -15.13
C ASP A 13 -9.31 24.68 -15.57
N ASN A 14 -10.49 24.56 -14.95
CA ASN A 14 -11.46 25.64 -14.73
C ASN A 14 -12.66 25.14 -13.90
N ASP A 15 -12.97 25.93 -12.88
CA ASP A 15 -14.16 25.96 -12.03
C ASP A 15 -14.38 24.88 -10.96
N SER A 16 -14.47 25.40 -9.74
CA SER A 16 -14.83 24.73 -8.50
C SER A 16 -16.25 24.17 -8.54
N SER A 17 -16.43 22.98 -7.98
CA SER A 17 -17.70 22.30 -7.69
C SER A 17 -18.51 21.77 -8.88
N ARG A 18 -18.12 20.60 -9.41
CA ARG A 18 -19.06 19.68 -10.07
C ARG A 18 -18.80 18.23 -9.67
N SER A 19 -19.87 17.54 -9.25
CA SER A 19 -19.89 16.09 -9.07
C SER A 19 -19.59 15.41 -10.40
N ILE A 20 -18.44 14.75 -10.48
CA ILE A 20 -18.05 13.98 -11.67
C ILE A 20 -18.93 12.71 -11.69
N SER A 21 -19.96 12.71 -12.54
CA SER A 21 -20.65 11.48 -12.90
C SER A 21 -19.78 10.73 -13.90
N ILE A 22 -18.85 9.93 -13.39
CA ILE A 22 -18.15 8.94 -14.21
C ILE A 22 -19.19 7.89 -14.58
N GLN A 23 -19.76 7.99 -15.79
CA GLN A 23 -20.42 6.84 -16.41
C GLN A 23 -19.39 5.73 -16.45
N SER A 24 -19.71 4.63 -15.78
CA SER A 24 -18.84 3.47 -15.62
C SER A 24 -18.65 2.74 -16.95
N ASN A 25 -17.79 3.26 -17.83
CA ASN A 25 -17.12 2.45 -18.85
C ASN A 25 -15.87 1.83 -18.21
N VAL A 26 -16.07 1.03 -17.15
CA VAL A 26 -14.99 0.33 -16.43
C VAL A 26 -14.53 -0.93 -17.20
N ASP A 27 -15.18 -1.30 -18.30
CA ASP A 27 -14.90 -2.56 -19.01
C ASP A 27 -14.45 -2.34 -20.47
N GLU A 28 -13.39 -1.58 -20.72
CA GLU A 28 -12.71 -1.65 -22.03
C GLU A 28 -11.37 -2.39 -22.00
N ASN A 29 -10.76 -2.65 -20.83
CA ASN A 29 -9.60 -3.55 -20.73
C ASN A 29 -9.45 -4.15 -19.30
N PRO A 30 -10.00 -5.33 -19.00
CA PRO A 30 -9.86 -5.98 -17.69
C PRO A 30 -8.39 -6.21 -17.31
N SER A 31 -7.96 -5.90 -16.07
CA SER A 31 -6.58 -6.13 -15.60
C SER A 31 -6.22 -7.62 -15.64
N SER A 32 -5.00 -7.95 -16.03
CA SER A 32 -4.49 -9.33 -16.00
C SER A 32 -4.18 -9.77 -14.57
N LEU A 33 -3.86 -8.82 -13.69
CA LEU A 33 -3.64 -9.01 -12.28
C LEU A 33 -4.91 -8.65 -11.51
N SER A 34 -5.40 -9.61 -10.71
CA SER A 34 -6.62 -9.45 -9.90
C SER A 34 -6.38 -9.89 -8.46
N LEU A 35 -6.95 -9.16 -7.50
CA LEU A 35 -6.88 -9.55 -6.09
C LEU A 35 -7.83 -10.74 -5.85
N ARG A 36 -7.29 -11.87 -5.42
CA ARG A 36 -8.04 -13.13 -5.24
C ARG A 36 -8.45 -13.37 -3.80
N TRP A 37 -7.58 -13.05 -2.86
CA TRP A 37 -7.80 -13.33 -1.45
C TRP A 37 -7.01 -12.37 -0.56
N LEU A 38 -7.51 -12.16 0.66
CA LEU A 38 -6.91 -11.25 1.62
C LEU A 38 -6.85 -11.88 3.01
N ILE A 39 -5.72 -11.69 3.68
CA ILE A 39 -5.50 -11.99 5.08
C ILE A 39 -5.11 -10.71 5.79
N GLY A 40 -5.81 -10.36 6.86
CA GLY A 40 -5.64 -9.07 7.52
C GLY A 40 -7.00 -8.51 7.89
N MET A 41 -7.03 -7.67 8.91
CA MET A 41 -8.23 -6.95 9.32
C MET A 41 -7.82 -5.72 10.12
N ASN A 42 -8.43 -4.57 9.82
CA ASN A 42 -8.26 -3.36 10.58
C ASN A 42 -9.13 -3.44 11.86
N PRO A 43 -8.53 -3.47 13.06
CA PRO A 43 -9.29 -3.58 14.31
C PRO A 43 -10.04 -2.29 14.69
N ASN A 44 -9.67 -1.16 14.09
CA ASN A 44 -10.27 0.14 14.41
C ASN A 44 -11.69 0.29 13.86
N ILE A 45 -12.05 -0.50 12.84
CA ILE A 45 -13.37 -0.48 12.20
C ILE A 45 -14.19 -1.66 12.72
N PRO A 46 -15.41 -1.43 13.25
CA PRO A 46 -16.24 -2.50 13.78
C PRO A 46 -16.79 -3.41 12.66
N LEU A 47 -17.05 -4.68 13.00
CA LEU A 47 -17.74 -5.62 12.12
C LEU A 47 -19.17 -5.15 11.83
N LEU A 48 -19.50 -5.03 10.54
CA LEU A 48 -20.83 -4.64 10.10
C LEU A 48 -21.59 -5.88 9.60
N ASN A 49 -22.82 -6.09 10.09
CA ASN A 49 -23.67 -7.19 9.63
C ASN A 49 -24.35 -6.82 8.29
N LEU A 50 -24.22 -7.70 7.29
CA LEU A 50 -24.81 -7.64 5.96
C LEU A 50 -25.73 -8.83 5.64
N SER A 51 -26.14 -9.58 6.66
CA SER A 51 -27.00 -10.75 6.49
C SER A 51 -28.44 -10.31 6.19
N VAL A 52 -28.95 -10.69 5.01
CA VAL A 52 -30.34 -10.40 4.56
C VAL A 52 -31.14 -11.67 4.29
N THR A 53 -30.46 -12.82 4.17
CA THR A 53 -31.02 -14.17 3.96
C THR A 53 -30.40 -15.12 4.98
N ASP A 54 -30.78 -16.40 5.01
CA ASP A 54 -30.13 -17.45 5.83
C ASP A 54 -28.60 -17.55 5.63
N LYS A 55 -28.05 -16.86 4.62
CA LYS A 55 -26.62 -16.74 4.38
C LYS A 55 -26.03 -15.61 5.22
N THR A 56 -25.26 -15.98 6.24
CA THR A 56 -24.52 -15.03 7.06
C THR A 56 -23.41 -14.34 6.29
N ARG A 57 -23.42 -13.00 6.32
CA ARG A 57 -22.44 -12.13 5.68
C ARG A 57 -22.09 -10.97 6.61
N TYR A 58 -20.81 -10.68 6.70
CA TYR A 58 -20.31 -9.55 7.47
C TYR A 58 -19.24 -8.80 6.69
N PHE A 59 -19.12 -7.51 6.99
CA PHE A 59 -18.15 -6.62 6.40
C PHE A 59 -17.09 -6.22 7.41
N TYR A 60 -15.85 -6.20 6.95
CA TYR A 60 -14.70 -5.63 7.63
C TYR A 60 -13.77 -4.99 6.59
N THR A 61 -12.73 -4.30 7.06
CA THR A 61 -11.75 -3.65 6.19
C THR A 61 -10.36 -4.17 6.46
N ALA A 62 -9.49 -4.06 5.45
CA ALA A 62 -8.10 -4.48 5.52
C ALA A 62 -7.27 -3.62 4.57
N GLY A 63 -6.41 -2.76 5.12
CA GLY A 63 -5.71 -1.73 4.34
C GLY A 63 -6.70 -0.81 3.60
N ASN A 64 -6.57 -0.73 2.28
CA ASN A 64 -7.45 0.00 1.37
C ASN A 64 -8.61 -0.84 0.78
N VAL A 65 -8.82 -2.08 1.23
CA VAL A 65 -9.82 -2.99 0.67
C VAL A 65 -10.95 -3.25 1.67
N GLY A 66 -12.19 -3.15 1.19
CA GLY A 66 -13.37 -3.61 1.92
C GLY A 66 -13.60 -5.10 1.67
N VAL A 67 -13.89 -5.88 2.71
CA VAL A 67 -14.09 -7.33 2.60
C VAL A 67 -15.47 -7.71 3.10
N ILE A 68 -16.25 -8.36 2.25
CA ILE A 68 -17.50 -9.03 2.64
C ILE A 68 -17.20 -10.52 2.73
N GLU A 69 -17.29 -11.08 3.94
CA GLU A 69 -17.01 -12.48 4.21
C GLU A 69 -18.29 -13.24 4.59
N THR A 70 -18.38 -14.50 4.15
CA THR A 70 -19.46 -15.40 4.57
C THR A 70 -19.22 -15.93 5.99
N GLY A 71 -20.25 -16.18 6.81
CA GLY A 71 -20.09 -16.76 8.16
C GLY A 71 -19.32 -18.09 8.21
N SER A 72 -19.25 -18.82 7.09
CA SER A 72 -18.43 -20.03 6.98
C SER A 72 -16.92 -19.79 7.02
N GLY A 73 -16.46 -18.55 6.75
CA GLY A 73 -15.06 -18.17 6.56
C GLY A 73 -14.45 -18.53 5.20
N LYS A 74 -15.22 -19.19 4.31
CA LYS A 74 -14.70 -19.77 3.06
C LYS A 74 -14.82 -18.86 1.83
N GLY A 75 -15.70 -17.86 1.87
CA GLY A 75 -15.94 -16.94 0.76
C GLY A 75 -15.65 -15.49 1.16
N GLN A 76 -14.86 -14.80 0.35
CA GLN A 76 -14.61 -13.36 0.43
C GLN A 76 -15.05 -12.70 -0.88
N SER A 77 -15.66 -11.53 -0.76
CA SER A 77 -15.87 -10.59 -1.85
C SER A 77 -15.10 -9.31 -1.52
N LEU A 78 -14.25 -8.88 -2.44
CA LEU A 78 -13.26 -7.81 -2.23
C LEU A 78 -13.72 -6.55 -2.97
N LEU A 79 -13.81 -5.45 -2.24
CA LEU A 79 -14.24 -4.14 -2.73
C LEU A 79 -12.99 -3.25 -2.85
N GLN A 80 -12.48 -3.08 -4.08
CA GLN A 80 -11.28 -2.30 -4.38
C GLN A 80 -11.63 -0.95 -5.02
N GLY A 81 -10.99 0.13 -4.55
CA GLY A 81 -11.18 1.47 -5.13
C GLY A 81 -10.53 2.60 -4.34
N HIS A 82 -10.29 2.41 -3.04
CA HIS A 82 -9.57 3.38 -2.21
C HIS A 82 -8.07 3.36 -2.51
N THR A 83 -7.45 4.55 -2.40
CA THR A 83 -6.01 4.75 -2.63
C THR A 83 -5.22 4.73 -1.33
N SER A 84 -5.87 5.03 -0.21
CA SER A 84 -5.34 5.05 1.14
C SER A 84 -6.09 4.05 2.04
N THR A 85 -5.63 3.91 3.29
CA THR A 85 -6.26 3.03 4.28
C THR A 85 -7.70 3.45 4.56
N ILE A 86 -8.62 2.48 4.61
CA ILE A 86 -10.01 2.75 4.99
C ILE A 86 -10.04 2.98 6.50
N VAL A 87 -10.57 4.13 6.91
CA VAL A 87 -10.63 4.57 8.32
C VAL A 87 -12.02 4.38 8.92
N THR A 88 -13.07 4.38 8.10
CA THR A 88 -14.44 4.21 8.58
C THR A 88 -15.36 3.56 7.55
N ALA A 89 -16.41 2.91 8.05
CA ALA A 89 -17.45 2.32 7.23
C ALA A 89 -18.81 2.32 7.95
N ALA A 90 -19.88 2.38 7.16
CA ALA A 90 -21.26 2.33 7.65
C ALA A 90 -22.16 1.55 6.68
N VAL A 91 -23.18 0.89 7.21
CA VAL A 91 -24.11 0.06 6.44
C VAL A 91 -25.54 0.56 6.67
N SER A 92 -26.33 0.66 5.60
CA SER A 92 -27.74 1.05 5.66
C SER A 92 -28.56 0.02 6.44
N TYR A 93 -29.71 0.44 6.96
CA TYR A 93 -30.57 -0.47 7.74
C TYR A 93 -31.06 -1.67 6.91
N ASP A 94 -31.43 -1.42 5.65
CA ASP A 94 -31.84 -2.41 4.64
C ASP A 94 -30.67 -3.27 4.10
N LYS A 95 -29.43 -3.00 4.55
CA LYS A 95 -28.19 -3.68 4.15
C LYS A 95 -27.83 -3.57 2.67
N GLN A 96 -28.54 -2.75 1.89
CA GLN A 96 -28.29 -2.59 0.46
C GLN A 96 -27.07 -1.72 0.16
N TRP A 97 -26.81 -0.72 1.01
CA TRP A 97 -25.79 0.29 0.80
C TRP A 97 -24.71 0.19 1.88
N LEU A 98 -23.47 0.14 1.43
CA LEU A 98 -22.29 0.19 2.28
C LEU A 98 -21.49 1.43 1.89
N VAL A 99 -21.12 2.24 2.87
CA VAL A 99 -20.29 3.42 2.67
C VAL A 99 -18.94 3.17 3.32
N THR A 100 -17.87 3.51 2.60
CA THR A 100 -16.50 3.39 3.07
C THR A 100 -15.76 4.70 2.78
N ALA A 101 -14.92 5.14 3.70
CA ALA A 101 -14.12 6.35 3.52
C ALA A 101 -12.69 6.16 4.02
N GLU A 102 -11.77 6.79 3.31
CA GLU A 102 -10.34 6.84 3.65
C GLU A 102 -9.96 8.18 4.31
N SER A 103 -8.77 8.23 4.90
CA SER A 103 -8.15 9.49 5.34
C SER A 103 -6.92 9.74 4.46
N SER A 104 -7.04 10.72 3.57
CA SER A 104 -5.99 11.16 2.66
C SER A 104 -6.24 12.62 2.26
N PRO A 105 -5.23 13.35 1.74
CA PRO A 105 -5.44 14.69 1.19
C PRO A 105 -6.47 14.73 0.04
N GLU A 106 -6.55 13.66 -0.75
CA GLU A 106 -7.55 13.44 -1.79
C GLU A 106 -8.61 12.45 -1.30
N THR A 107 -9.36 12.82 -0.25
CA THR A 107 -10.32 11.94 0.42
C THR A 107 -11.34 11.34 -0.56
N PHE A 108 -11.36 10.00 -0.63
CA PHE A 108 -12.39 9.23 -1.32
C PHE A 108 -13.44 8.69 -0.35
N LEU A 109 -14.70 8.87 -0.72
CA LEU A 109 -15.83 8.14 -0.15
C LEU A 109 -16.49 7.34 -1.26
N ILE A 110 -16.62 6.04 -1.03
CA ILE A 110 -17.22 5.11 -2.00
C ILE A 110 -18.48 4.53 -1.39
N ILE A 111 -19.58 4.65 -2.13
CA ILE A 111 -20.84 3.97 -1.84
C ILE A 111 -20.90 2.71 -2.68
N TRP A 112 -21.08 1.57 -2.03
CA TRP A 112 -21.17 0.24 -2.63
C TRP A 112 -22.60 -0.26 -2.57
N ASN A 113 -23.03 -0.92 -3.64
CA ASN A 113 -24.19 -1.80 -3.58
C ASN A 113 -23.73 -3.19 -3.12
N THR A 114 -24.26 -3.66 -2.00
CA THR A 114 -23.83 -4.91 -1.34
C THR A 114 -24.29 -6.17 -2.08
N TYR A 115 -25.26 -6.06 -2.99
CA TYR A 115 -25.75 -7.17 -3.82
C TYR A 115 -24.94 -7.31 -5.10
N SER A 116 -24.71 -6.20 -5.82
CA SER A 116 -23.93 -6.23 -7.07
C SER A 116 -22.42 -6.20 -6.83
N LEU A 117 -21.99 -5.82 -5.62
CA LEU A 117 -20.59 -5.61 -5.23
C LEU A 117 -19.88 -4.54 -6.09
N LYS A 118 -20.66 -3.70 -6.76
CA LYS A 118 -20.18 -2.60 -7.59
C LYS A 118 -20.31 -1.26 -6.87
N PRO A 119 -19.39 -0.33 -7.12
CA PRO A 119 -19.48 1.03 -6.63
C PRO A 119 -20.65 1.74 -7.32
N ALA A 120 -21.55 2.31 -6.53
CA ALA A 120 -22.71 3.06 -7.01
C ALA A 120 -22.42 4.55 -7.16
N LYS A 121 -21.57 5.10 -6.29
CA LYS A 121 -21.13 6.50 -6.37
C LYS A 121 -19.76 6.68 -5.75
N TYR A 122 -18.96 7.52 -6.39
CA TYR A 122 -17.70 8.01 -5.88
C TYR A 122 -17.84 9.48 -5.50
N LEU A 123 -17.34 9.85 -4.34
CA LEU A 123 -17.12 11.23 -3.98
C LEU A 123 -15.63 11.44 -3.73
N SER A 124 -15.08 12.46 -4.38
CA SER A 124 -13.73 12.96 -4.14
C SER A 124 -13.80 14.39 -3.62
N HIS A 125 -12.72 14.83 -2.96
CA HIS A 125 -12.54 16.23 -2.51
C HIS A 125 -13.68 16.77 -1.64
N ILE A 126 -14.27 15.93 -0.78
CA ILE A 126 -15.36 16.33 0.12
C ILE A 126 -14.89 17.42 1.09
N HIS A 127 -13.65 17.30 1.54
CA HIS A 127 -12.96 18.29 2.36
C HIS A 127 -11.45 18.10 2.16
N GLU A 128 -10.65 19.16 2.32
CA GLU A 128 -9.18 19.07 2.24
C GLU A 128 -8.57 18.27 3.40
N THR A 129 -9.40 17.75 4.32
CA THR A 129 -8.95 17.08 5.55
C THR A 129 -9.61 15.73 5.72
N GLY A 130 -8.88 14.82 6.38
CA GLY A 130 -9.25 13.42 6.55
C GLY A 130 -10.62 13.19 7.19
N VAL A 131 -11.18 12.01 6.95
CA VAL A 131 -12.45 11.56 7.53
C VAL A 131 -12.20 10.73 8.78
N ILE A 132 -12.87 11.09 9.90
CA ILE A 132 -12.86 10.32 11.14
C ILE A 132 -13.94 9.24 11.10
N GLN A 133 -15.17 9.62 10.73
CA GLN A 133 -16.29 8.69 10.73
C GLN A 133 -17.33 9.02 9.67
N VAL A 134 -17.94 7.96 9.15
CA VAL A 134 -19.16 8.03 8.33
C VAL A 134 -20.31 7.30 9.03
N ALA A 135 -21.52 7.83 8.88
CA ALA A 135 -22.75 7.13 9.23
C ALA A 135 -23.80 7.33 8.13
N ILE A 136 -24.75 6.39 8.05
CA ILE A 136 -25.86 6.40 7.09
C ILE A 136 -27.18 6.38 7.86
N SER A 137 -28.19 7.07 7.33
CA SER A 137 -29.50 7.16 7.97
C SER A 137 -30.22 5.81 7.90
N ARG A 138 -31.17 5.58 8.81
CA ARG A 138 -31.97 4.36 8.81
C ARG A 138 -32.72 4.15 7.48
N ASP A 139 -33.20 5.24 6.88
CA ASP A 139 -33.85 5.22 5.56
C ASP A 139 -32.87 5.16 4.37
N GLY A 140 -31.56 5.15 4.61
CA GLY A 140 -30.52 5.06 3.58
C GLY A 140 -30.30 6.31 2.73
N LYS A 141 -31.03 7.42 2.95
CA LYS A 141 -31.02 8.59 2.05
C LYS A 141 -29.99 9.67 2.39
N LEU A 142 -29.51 9.71 3.63
CA LEU A 142 -28.54 10.69 4.13
C LEU A 142 -27.27 9.98 4.58
N ILE A 143 -26.13 10.58 4.21
CA ILE A 143 -24.80 10.21 4.69
C ILE A 143 -24.26 11.38 5.49
N SER A 144 -23.69 11.07 6.65
CA SER A 144 -23.04 12.04 7.53
C SER A 144 -21.56 11.72 7.66
N ILE A 145 -20.72 12.74 7.61
CA ILE A 145 -19.26 12.63 7.62
C ILE A 145 -18.71 13.56 8.71
N LEU A 146 -17.82 13.03 9.55
CA LEU A 146 -17.08 13.80 10.56
C LEU A 146 -15.63 14.00 10.09
N THR A 147 -15.17 15.24 9.97
CA THR A 147 -13.82 15.60 9.48
C THR A 147 -12.80 15.83 10.60
N GLU A 148 -11.51 15.75 10.28
CA GLU A 148 -10.42 15.71 11.26
C GLU A 148 -9.75 17.06 11.61
N ILE A 149 -9.40 17.91 10.63
CA ILE A 149 -8.51 19.08 10.82
C ILE A 149 -9.01 20.31 10.01
N PRO A 150 -8.66 21.56 10.36
CA PRO A 150 -8.21 22.04 11.68
C PRO A 150 -9.38 22.23 12.65
N ASP A 151 -10.58 22.49 12.13
CA ASP A 151 -11.84 22.43 12.88
C ASP A 151 -12.60 21.18 12.48
N GLN A 152 -13.04 20.38 13.44
CA GLN A 152 -13.91 19.24 13.13
C GLN A 152 -15.23 19.77 12.59
N ARG A 153 -15.68 19.22 11.46
CA ARG A 153 -16.95 19.58 10.85
C ARG A 153 -17.78 18.34 10.62
N ILE A 154 -19.09 18.52 10.70
CA ILE A 154 -20.07 17.51 10.33
C ILE A 154 -20.64 17.92 8.98
N ILE A 155 -20.47 17.04 8.00
CA ILE A 155 -20.98 17.18 6.65
C ILE A 155 -22.18 16.26 6.51
N LEU A 156 -23.35 16.78 6.11
CA LEU A 156 -24.51 15.98 5.73
C LEU A 156 -24.71 16.03 4.22
N TRP A 157 -24.94 14.85 3.63
CA TRP A 157 -25.07 14.69 2.20
C TRP A 157 -26.24 13.78 1.83
N ARG A 158 -27.11 14.28 0.96
CA ARG A 158 -28.25 13.53 0.41
C ARG A 158 -27.84 12.91 -0.91
N TRP A 159 -27.26 11.72 -0.83
CA TRP A 159 -26.45 11.16 -1.91
C TRP A 159 -27.22 10.65 -3.13
N LEU A 160 -28.50 10.30 -2.94
CA LEU A 160 -29.40 9.85 -4.00
C LEU A 160 -29.84 10.97 -4.95
N ASN A 161 -29.71 12.24 -4.53
CA ASN A 161 -30.02 13.36 -5.41
C ASN A 161 -28.87 13.56 -6.40
N THR A 162 -29.20 13.62 -7.69
CA THR A 162 -28.22 13.75 -8.79
C THR A 162 -27.50 15.10 -8.77
N ASP A 163 -28.16 16.15 -8.28
CA ASP A 163 -27.64 17.53 -8.29
C ASP A 163 -26.99 17.96 -6.96
N ALA A 164 -26.82 17.02 -6.01
CA ALA A 164 -26.43 17.37 -4.64
C ALA A 164 -24.91 17.33 -4.39
N SER A 165 -24.29 18.51 -4.34
CA SER A 165 -23.06 18.76 -3.57
C SER A 165 -23.32 18.53 -2.06
N PRO A 166 -22.30 18.27 -1.22
CA PRO A 166 -22.50 18.14 0.22
C PRO A 166 -23.14 19.42 0.78
N PHE A 167 -24.36 19.31 1.29
CA PHE A 167 -25.28 20.46 1.41
C PHE A 167 -25.29 21.08 2.82
N VAL A 168 -24.67 20.46 3.84
CA VAL A 168 -24.71 20.97 5.22
C VAL A 168 -23.37 20.79 5.91
N LEU A 169 -22.76 21.89 6.34
CA LEU A 169 -21.53 21.94 7.11
C LEU A 169 -21.85 22.57 8.47
N SER A 170 -21.75 21.80 9.56
CA SER A 170 -21.75 22.37 10.92
C SER A 170 -20.36 22.21 11.53
N THR A 171 -19.78 23.30 12.02
CA THR A 171 -18.50 23.26 12.73
C THR A 171 -18.72 22.87 14.19
N ILE A 172 -17.95 21.90 14.67
CA ILE A 172 -17.96 21.51 16.07
C ILE A 172 -17.31 22.64 16.89
N PRO A 173 -17.84 23.03 18.05
CA PRO A 173 -17.34 24.17 18.79
C PRO A 173 -15.93 23.93 19.27
N LEU A 174 -15.07 24.94 19.14
CA LEU A 174 -13.68 24.93 19.63
C LEU A 174 -13.56 24.61 21.13
N ASN A 175 -14.61 24.87 21.91
CA ASN A 175 -14.66 24.58 23.36
C ASN A 175 -14.91 23.10 23.68
N CYS A 176 -15.26 22.27 22.68
CA CYS A 176 -15.44 20.84 22.83
C CYS A 176 -14.12 20.12 22.56
N GLU A 177 -13.83 19.07 23.34
CA GLU A 177 -12.74 18.16 22.97
C GLU A 177 -13.05 17.45 21.65
N ARG A 178 -12.02 16.92 20.99
CA ARG A 178 -12.16 16.20 19.73
C ARG A 178 -13.20 15.09 19.84
N GLN A 179 -14.20 15.18 18.97
CA GLN A 179 -15.24 14.18 18.79
C GLN A 179 -14.66 13.01 17.98
N SER A 180 -14.96 11.80 18.41
CA SER A 180 -14.49 10.55 17.82
C SER A 180 -15.63 9.73 17.20
N TRP A 181 -16.87 10.03 17.61
CA TRP A 181 -18.05 9.31 17.16
C TRP A 181 -19.16 10.24 16.69
N PHE A 182 -19.98 9.80 15.74
CA PHE A 182 -21.17 10.45 15.20
C PHE A 182 -22.28 9.42 14.97
N HIS A 183 -23.51 9.74 15.36
CA HIS A 183 -24.68 8.89 15.15
C HIS A 183 -25.89 9.71 14.69
N MET A 184 -26.65 9.15 13.74
CA MET A 184 -27.84 9.78 13.15
C MET A 184 -29.11 9.06 13.60
N ILE A 185 -30.13 9.84 13.97
CA ILE A 185 -31.39 9.34 14.56
C ILE A 185 -32.43 9.13 13.47
N GLU A 186 -33.30 8.14 13.70
CA GLU A 186 -34.28 7.59 12.74
C GLU A 186 -35.20 8.61 12.08
N ASP A 187 -35.50 9.73 12.74
CA ASP A 187 -36.43 10.75 12.22
C ASP A 187 -35.75 11.95 11.55
N ARG A 188 -34.45 11.85 11.23
CA ARG A 188 -33.62 12.92 10.61
C ARG A 188 -33.57 14.23 11.40
N SER A 189 -34.17 14.28 12.59
CA SER A 189 -34.44 15.51 13.34
C SER A 189 -33.34 15.82 14.35
N VAL A 190 -32.59 14.82 14.80
CA VAL A 190 -31.52 14.99 15.79
C VAL A 190 -30.31 14.13 15.40
N PHE A 191 -29.11 14.60 15.72
CA PHE A 191 -27.85 13.87 15.58
C PHE A 191 -27.04 14.02 16.86
N CYS A 192 -26.05 13.16 17.09
CA CYS A 192 -25.11 13.36 18.20
C CYS A 192 -23.67 13.06 17.78
N SER A 193 -22.74 13.84 18.31
CA SER A 193 -21.31 13.54 18.31
C SER A 193 -20.82 13.26 19.72
N ILE A 194 -19.82 12.39 19.85
CA ILE A 194 -19.24 11.99 21.14
C ILE A 194 -17.71 12.11 21.09
N GLY A 195 -17.14 12.87 22.03
CA GLY A 195 -15.71 12.94 22.32
C GLY A 195 -15.35 12.21 23.61
N LYS A 196 -14.11 12.34 24.07
CA LYS A 196 -13.62 11.70 25.31
C LYS A 196 -14.44 12.13 26.53
N ASP A 197 -14.56 13.45 26.74
CA ASP A 197 -15.27 14.01 27.90
C ASP A 197 -16.51 14.86 27.55
N SER A 198 -16.97 14.84 26.29
CA SER A 198 -18.09 15.68 25.83
C SER A 198 -19.01 14.97 24.84
N VAL A 199 -20.30 15.35 24.86
CA VAL A 199 -21.34 14.87 23.96
C VAL A 199 -22.08 16.09 23.44
N VAL A 200 -22.29 16.16 22.13
CA VAL A 200 -23.00 17.27 21.48
C VAL A 200 -24.19 16.70 20.73
N PHE A 201 -25.36 17.28 20.95
CA PHE A 201 -26.58 16.98 20.20
C PHE A 201 -26.83 18.09 19.18
N TYR A 202 -27.27 17.71 17.98
CA TYR A 202 -27.56 18.59 16.86
C TYR A 202 -29.02 18.40 16.48
N GLY A 203 -29.75 19.48 16.23
CA GLY A 203 -31.11 19.43 15.69
C GLY A 203 -31.13 19.79 14.20
N LEU A 204 -31.96 19.11 13.42
CA LEU A 204 -32.33 19.52 12.07
C LEU A 204 -33.67 20.26 12.16
N GLY A 205 -33.69 21.54 11.79
CA GLY A 205 -34.93 22.31 11.65
C GLY A 205 -35.81 21.75 10.52
N LYS A 206 -37.12 21.70 10.74
CA LYS A 206 -38.09 21.32 9.71
C LYS A 206 -38.51 22.54 8.89
N ASP A 207 -37.60 23.08 8.07
CA ASP A 207 -37.99 24.06 7.04
C ASP A 207 -37.43 23.67 5.67
N THR A 208 -38.28 23.90 4.67
CA THR A 208 -38.26 23.45 3.28
C THR A 208 -36.94 23.66 2.54
N ASP A 209 -36.44 22.61 1.88
CA ASP A 209 -35.38 22.58 0.86
C ASP A 209 -34.03 23.26 1.12
N ARG A 210 -33.86 23.93 2.24
CA ARG A 210 -32.59 24.50 2.71
C ARG A 210 -32.42 24.12 4.16
N ILE A 211 -31.48 23.22 4.42
CA ILE A 211 -31.12 22.84 5.79
C ILE A 211 -30.44 24.05 6.44
N LYS A 212 -31.22 24.86 7.17
CA LYS A 212 -30.67 25.79 8.17
C LYS A 212 -30.42 24.99 9.45
N VAL A 213 -29.15 24.82 9.79
CA VAL A 213 -28.74 24.31 11.10
C VAL A 213 -28.71 25.50 12.04
N GLU A 214 -29.79 25.72 12.77
CA GLU A 214 -29.74 26.64 13.91
C GLU A 214 -29.21 25.87 15.12
N ILE A 215 -27.92 26.08 15.40
CA ILE A 215 -27.21 25.49 16.52
C ILE A 215 -27.72 26.14 17.81
N HIS A 216 -28.76 25.57 18.39
CA HIS A 216 -29.30 26.04 19.65
C HIS A 216 -28.53 25.46 20.84
N ARG A 217 -27.44 26.14 21.20
CA ARG A 217 -26.62 25.96 22.41
C ARG A 217 -25.97 24.58 22.61
N HIS A 218 -24.65 24.64 22.77
CA HIS A 218 -23.83 23.54 23.27
C HIS A 218 -24.18 23.23 24.72
N ILE A 219 -24.72 22.04 24.97
CA ILE A 219 -24.79 21.50 26.34
C ILE A 219 -23.46 20.78 26.59
N GLN A 220 -22.40 21.55 26.88
CA GLN A 220 -21.17 20.98 27.40
C GLN A 220 -21.42 20.54 28.84
N ARG A 221 -21.55 19.23 29.07
CA ARG A 221 -21.47 18.68 30.43
C ARG A 221 -20.09 18.07 30.61
N LYS A 222 -19.19 18.79 31.30
CA LYS A 222 -17.99 18.18 31.88
C LYS A 222 -18.46 17.08 32.82
N LEU A 223 -18.31 15.83 32.41
CA LEU A 223 -18.58 14.69 33.27
C LEU A 223 -17.49 14.68 34.36
N SER A 224 -17.89 14.62 35.63
CA SER A 224 -16.98 14.76 36.78
C SER A 224 -15.99 13.60 36.96
N GLN A 225 -16.04 12.60 36.09
CA GLN A 225 -15.17 11.44 36.06
C GLN A 225 -14.62 11.29 34.64
N ARG A 226 -13.31 11.05 34.50
CA ARG A 226 -12.69 10.72 33.21
C ARG A 226 -13.43 9.53 32.61
N ILE A 227 -14.10 9.76 31.48
CA ILE A 227 -14.74 8.69 30.74
C ILE A 227 -13.70 8.23 29.73
N ASN A 228 -13.10 7.06 29.94
CA ASN A 228 -12.42 6.40 28.84
C ASN A 228 -13.52 5.98 27.86
N PRO A 229 -13.62 6.61 26.67
CA PRO A 229 -14.78 6.50 25.82
C PRO A 229 -14.71 5.17 25.09
N ILE A 230 -15.41 4.21 25.65
CA ILE A 230 -16.25 3.39 24.82
C ILE A 230 -17.59 3.76 25.42
N LEU A 231 -18.47 4.39 24.64
CA LEU A 231 -19.75 3.78 24.34
C LEU A 231 -20.76 4.66 23.63
N ILE A 232 -21.40 3.98 22.70
CA ILE A 232 -22.33 4.43 21.69
C ILE A 232 -23.57 5.05 22.35
N CYS A 233 -23.98 6.20 21.82
CA CYS A 233 -25.30 6.78 22.05
C CYS A 233 -26.33 5.93 21.29
N TYR A 234 -27.27 5.33 22.01
CA TYR A 234 -28.44 4.70 21.41
C TYR A 234 -29.68 5.45 21.83
N LEU A 235 -30.45 5.94 20.84
CA LEU A 235 -31.81 6.39 21.13
C LEU A 235 -32.78 5.21 21.07
N ILE A 236 -33.68 5.15 22.05
CA ILE A 236 -34.76 4.17 22.06
C ILE A 236 -35.78 4.58 20.97
N PRO A 237 -36.05 3.77 19.94
CA PRO A 237 -37.02 4.11 18.90
C PRO A 237 -38.39 4.39 19.53
N GLY A 238 -38.99 5.54 19.22
CA GLY A 238 -40.28 5.98 19.78
C GLY A 238 -40.20 6.72 21.12
N LYS A 239 -39.03 6.83 21.75
CA LYS A 239 -38.79 7.70 22.91
C LYS A 239 -37.66 8.67 22.60
N HIS A 240 -37.82 9.95 22.93
CA HIS A 240 -36.75 10.93 22.80
C HIS A 240 -35.69 10.75 23.92
N GLU A 241 -35.14 9.55 24.10
CA GLU A 241 -34.16 9.23 25.14
C GLU A 241 -32.89 8.63 24.53
N ALA A 242 -31.74 9.23 24.78
CA ALA A 242 -30.40 8.78 24.41
C ALA A 242 -29.70 8.10 25.58
N VAL A 243 -29.08 6.94 25.36
CA VAL A 243 -28.33 6.18 26.37
C VAL A 243 -26.85 6.12 25.99
N ILE A 244 -25.98 6.53 26.91
CA ILE A 244 -24.54 6.48 26.79
C ILE A 244 -24.02 5.51 27.85
N ILE A 245 -23.40 4.42 27.42
CA ILE A 245 -22.76 3.50 28.37
C ILE A 245 -21.33 4.03 28.66
N THR A 246 -20.60 3.52 29.63
CA THR A 246 -19.18 3.80 29.83
C THR A 246 -18.40 2.49 29.90
N THR A 247 -17.11 2.52 29.59
CA THR A 247 -16.19 1.38 29.79
C THR A 247 -16.26 0.77 31.18
N THR A 248 -16.49 1.62 32.18
CA THR A 248 -16.66 1.26 33.59
C THR A 248 -18.03 0.67 33.95
N GLY A 249 -18.93 0.48 32.98
CA GLY A 249 -20.23 -0.16 33.17
C GLY A 249 -21.35 0.75 33.67
N LYS A 250 -21.26 2.07 33.48
CA LYS A 250 -22.34 3.02 33.81
C LYS A 250 -23.12 3.39 32.56
N ALA A 251 -24.45 3.28 32.60
CA ALA A 251 -25.34 3.81 31.58
C ALA A 251 -25.92 5.15 32.02
N ILE A 252 -25.75 6.19 31.21
CA ILE A 252 -26.19 7.56 31.42
C ILE A 252 -27.31 7.84 30.42
N PHE A 253 -28.47 8.25 30.92
CA PHE A 253 -29.65 8.56 30.13
C PHE A 253 -29.78 10.07 29.93
N PHE A 254 -30.12 10.46 28.71
CA PHE A 254 -30.42 11.83 28.30
C PHE A 254 -31.79 11.86 27.65
N GLU A 255 -32.73 12.58 28.26
CA GLU A 255 -34.02 12.89 27.63
C GLU A 255 -33.84 14.11 26.75
N ILE A 256 -34.34 14.03 25.52
CA ILE A 256 -34.23 15.05 24.48
C ILE A 256 -35.61 15.69 24.34
N GLU A 257 -35.77 16.84 24.98
CA GLU A 257 -37.02 17.61 24.92
C GLU A 257 -36.96 18.58 23.73
N TYR A 258 -38.05 18.66 22.98
CA TYR A 258 -38.26 19.70 21.97
C TYR A 258 -38.94 20.89 22.65
N THR A 259 -38.25 22.03 22.72
CA THR A 259 -38.79 23.24 23.33
C THR A 259 -38.81 24.39 22.33
N GLN A 260 -39.99 24.99 22.15
CA GLN A 260 -40.11 26.29 21.49
C GLN A 260 -39.91 27.38 22.54
N ARG A 261 -38.86 28.19 22.40
CA ARG A 261 -38.68 29.36 23.27
C ARG A 261 -39.56 30.51 22.78
N GLN A 262 -40.62 30.80 23.50
CA GLN A 262 -41.25 32.13 23.43
C GLN A 262 -40.47 33.07 24.35
N GLN A 263 -39.77 34.07 23.81
CA GLN A 263 -39.24 35.14 24.65
C GLN A 263 -40.41 36.01 25.14
N THR A 264 -40.62 36.08 26.44
CA THR A 264 -41.53 37.05 27.05
C THR A 264 -40.89 38.43 27.06
N LYS A 265 -41.63 39.42 26.57
CA LYS A 265 -41.27 40.85 26.47
C LYS A 265 -40.71 41.40 27.78
N ASP A 266 -39.52 41.99 27.73
CA ASP A 266 -39.21 43.13 28.61
C ASP A 266 -39.80 44.40 27.97
N ALA A 267 -40.68 45.07 28.72
CA ALA A 267 -41.30 46.32 28.30
C ALA A 267 -40.28 47.47 28.39
N LYS A 268 -39.38 47.58 27.40
CA LYS A 268 -38.62 48.78 27.01
C LYS A 268 -37.58 48.42 25.94
N ASN A 269 -38.03 48.25 24.70
CA ASN A 269 -37.38 48.70 23.45
C ASN A 269 -37.98 47.96 22.25
N SER A 270 -38.49 48.75 21.31
CA SER A 270 -39.16 48.33 20.10
C SER A 270 -38.16 48.04 18.98
N SER A 271 -37.88 46.76 18.74
CA SER A 271 -37.61 46.17 17.42
C SER A 271 -37.53 44.65 17.57
N THR A 272 -38.68 43.99 17.48
CA THR A 272 -38.79 42.54 17.65
C THR A 272 -38.58 41.87 16.30
N ILE A 273 -37.42 41.22 16.11
CA ILE A 273 -37.29 40.15 15.12
C ILE A 273 -37.80 38.90 15.83
N LEU A 274 -38.93 38.35 15.40
CA LEU A 274 -39.36 37.01 15.79
C LEU A 274 -38.39 36.03 15.14
N ILE A 275 -37.47 35.49 15.92
CA ILE A 275 -36.71 34.31 15.51
C ILE A 275 -37.41 33.13 16.20
N ASP A 276 -38.10 32.30 15.42
CA ASP A 276 -38.68 31.04 15.87
C ASP A 276 -37.55 30.02 16.11
N ASP A 277 -36.81 30.25 17.19
CA ASP A 277 -35.65 29.48 17.60
C ASP A 277 -36.11 28.10 18.14
N GLN A 278 -36.13 27.07 17.27
CA GLN A 278 -36.45 25.69 17.63
C GLN A 278 -35.27 25.05 18.38
N VAL A 279 -35.43 24.75 19.68
CA VAL A 279 -34.33 24.26 20.54
C VAL A 279 -34.59 22.84 21.03
N TYR A 280 -33.66 21.93 20.72
CA TYR A 280 -33.57 20.63 21.38
C TYR A 280 -32.75 20.77 22.68
N ILE A 281 -33.29 20.31 23.81
CA ILE A 281 -32.61 20.30 25.11
C ILE A 281 -32.38 18.85 25.53
N ALA A 282 -31.12 18.49 25.75
CA ALA A 282 -30.74 17.17 26.30
C ALA A 282 -30.54 17.25 27.82
N ASN A 283 -31.46 16.68 28.59
CA ASN A 283 -31.44 16.62 30.04
C ASN A 283 -30.93 15.26 30.53
N ARG A 284 -29.88 15.25 31.37
CA ARG A 284 -29.42 14.01 32.01
C ARG A 284 -30.46 13.60 33.05
N THR A 285 -31.16 12.50 32.81
CA THR A 285 -32.24 12.03 33.67
C THR A 285 -31.76 11.03 34.71
N LYS A 286 -31.04 9.99 34.26
CA LYS A 286 -30.70 8.85 35.10
C LYS A 286 -29.27 8.35 34.85
N VAL A 287 -28.67 7.75 35.87
CA VAL A 287 -27.49 6.88 35.72
C VAL A 287 -27.78 5.54 36.36
N LYS A 288 -27.63 4.46 35.59
CA LYS A 288 -27.78 3.07 36.06
C LYS A 288 -26.42 2.37 35.95
N ARG A 289 -26.05 1.58 36.95
CA ARG A 289 -24.89 0.68 36.87
C ARG A 289 -25.37 -0.65 36.26
N LEU A 290 -24.68 -1.14 35.24
CA LEU A 290 -25.08 -2.36 34.52
C LEU A 290 -24.66 -3.64 35.27
N HIS A 291 -23.55 -3.60 36.02
CA HIS A 291 -23.00 -4.75 36.75
C HIS A 291 -22.27 -4.34 38.05
N ASP A 292 -22.27 -5.26 39.04
CA ASP A 292 -21.67 -5.05 40.36
C ASP A 292 -20.23 -5.56 40.55
N LEU A 293 -19.61 -6.28 39.61
CA LEU A 293 -18.25 -6.82 39.80
C LEU A 293 -17.40 -6.78 38.51
N GLN A 294 -16.30 -6.02 38.54
CA GLN A 294 -15.03 -6.22 37.81
C GLN A 294 -15.06 -6.70 36.34
N ARG A 295 -15.96 -6.19 35.49
CA ARG A 295 -15.91 -6.43 34.04
C ARG A 295 -15.94 -5.13 33.28
N ASP A 296 -14.80 -4.74 32.75
CA ASP A 296 -14.71 -3.60 31.83
C ASP A 296 -15.42 -3.97 30.52
N ILE A 297 -16.27 -3.06 30.05
CA ILE A 297 -17.00 -3.19 28.79
C ILE A 297 -16.08 -2.76 27.66
N SER A 298 -15.93 -3.63 26.65
CA SER A 298 -15.07 -3.41 25.49
C SER A 298 -15.85 -3.07 24.22
N SER A 299 -17.09 -3.52 24.08
CA SER A 299 -17.93 -3.21 22.90
C SER A 299 -19.42 -3.26 23.22
N VAL A 300 -20.24 -2.54 22.45
CA VAL A 300 -21.71 -2.61 22.59
C VAL A 300 -22.42 -2.52 21.25
N LYS A 301 -23.56 -3.19 21.16
CA LYS A 301 -24.48 -3.16 20.03
C LYS A 301 -25.93 -3.01 20.48
N TRP A 302 -26.67 -2.10 19.86
CA TRP A 302 -28.13 -2.05 19.96
C TRP A 302 -28.76 -2.83 18.81
N LEU A 303 -29.74 -3.66 19.14
CA LEU A 303 -30.44 -4.48 18.18
C LEU A 303 -31.86 -4.77 18.69
N ASN A 304 -32.89 -4.38 17.94
CA ASN A 304 -34.31 -4.67 18.24
C ASN A 304 -34.69 -4.53 19.72
N GLN A 305 -34.42 -3.36 20.34
CA GLN A 305 -34.73 -3.09 21.76
C GLN A 305 -33.86 -3.85 22.79
N HIS A 306 -32.76 -4.45 22.35
CA HIS A 306 -31.80 -5.15 23.19
C HIS A 306 -30.43 -4.47 23.13
N ILE A 307 -29.75 -4.44 24.27
CA ILE A 307 -28.38 -3.95 24.41
C ILE A 307 -27.47 -5.15 24.62
N ILE A 308 -26.48 -5.28 23.74
CA ILE A 308 -25.59 -6.42 23.69
C ILE A 308 -24.18 -5.92 23.99
N LEU A 309 -23.60 -6.38 25.08
CA LEU A 309 -22.29 -5.98 25.56
C LEU A 309 -21.26 -7.07 25.29
N GLY A 310 -20.08 -6.67 24.82
CA GLY A 310 -18.85 -7.45 24.84
C GLY A 310 -17.96 -7.00 25.99
N THR A 311 -17.35 -7.96 26.67
CA THR A 311 -16.49 -7.70 27.84
C THR A 311 -15.03 -8.03 27.55
N VAL A 312 -14.13 -7.45 28.35
CA VAL A 312 -12.69 -7.78 28.32
C VAL A 312 -12.42 -9.27 28.62
N GLN A 313 -13.31 -9.93 29.36
CA GLN A 313 -13.22 -11.36 29.69
C GLN A 313 -13.78 -12.29 28.60
N SER A 314 -13.90 -11.84 27.35
CA SER A 314 -14.43 -12.63 26.22
C SER A 314 -15.87 -13.13 26.38
N GLN A 315 -16.72 -12.40 27.11
CA GLN A 315 -18.14 -12.77 27.30
C GLN A 315 -19.07 -11.79 26.60
N VAL A 316 -20.15 -12.35 26.03
CA VAL A 316 -21.27 -11.60 25.46
C VAL A 316 -22.43 -11.61 26.46
N VAL A 317 -22.92 -10.42 26.81
CA VAL A 317 -24.01 -10.21 27.76
C VAL A 317 -25.14 -9.43 27.09
N VAL A 318 -26.38 -9.82 27.31
CA VAL A 318 -27.57 -9.21 26.71
C VAL A 318 -28.48 -8.61 27.78
N TYR A 319 -28.93 -7.40 27.52
CA TYR A 319 -29.85 -6.61 28.33
C TYR A 319 -31.08 -6.21 27.52
N ASP A 320 -32.20 -6.00 28.20
CA ASP A 320 -33.37 -5.34 27.60
C ASP A 320 -33.17 -3.82 27.46
N TYR A 321 -34.12 -3.14 26.83
CA TYR A 321 -34.13 -1.68 26.71
C TYR A 321 -34.19 -0.94 28.05
N ASN A 322 -34.68 -1.58 29.12
CA ASN A 322 -34.71 -1.05 30.49
C ASN A 322 -33.41 -1.34 31.26
N LEU A 323 -32.40 -1.92 30.59
CA LEU A 323 -31.13 -2.38 31.17
C LEU A 323 -31.30 -3.45 32.26
N ASN A 324 -32.32 -4.29 32.16
CA ASN A 324 -32.43 -5.50 32.96
C ASN A 324 -31.66 -6.62 32.26
N PHE A 325 -30.95 -7.40 33.06
CA PHE A 325 -30.17 -8.51 32.58
C PHE A 325 -31.09 -9.59 32.01
N ILE A 326 -30.83 -10.03 30.78
CA ILE A 326 -31.57 -11.12 30.13
C ILE A 326 -30.73 -12.40 30.19
N LYS A 327 -29.53 -12.36 29.60
CA LYS A 327 -28.73 -13.57 29.40
C LYS A 327 -27.24 -13.26 29.27
N GLN A 328 -26.43 -14.19 29.75
CA GLN A 328 -24.99 -14.22 29.57
C GLN A 328 -24.60 -15.48 28.80
N TYR A 329 -23.72 -15.32 27.80
CA TYR A 329 -23.16 -16.43 27.03
C TYR A 329 -21.82 -16.90 27.62
N PRO A 330 -21.43 -18.16 27.39
CA PRO A 330 -20.16 -18.70 27.88
C PRO A 330 -18.98 -17.88 27.36
N SER A 331 -17.90 -17.86 28.15
CA SER A 331 -16.65 -17.20 27.72
C SER A 331 -16.11 -17.87 26.47
N LEU A 332 -15.77 -17.05 25.49
CA LEU A 332 -15.24 -17.50 24.22
C LEU A 332 -13.70 -17.74 24.27
N ASN A 333 -13.03 -17.34 25.36
CA ASN A 333 -11.57 -17.44 25.56
C ASN A 333 -10.72 -16.80 24.43
N ILE A 334 -11.11 -15.62 23.96
CA ILE A 334 -10.52 -14.97 22.78
C ILE A 334 -9.80 -13.65 23.07
N GLY A 335 -9.83 -13.14 24.31
CA GLY A 335 -9.41 -11.77 24.64
C GLY A 335 -10.58 -10.78 24.70
N ALA A 336 -10.30 -9.49 24.77
CA ALA A 336 -11.35 -8.48 24.88
C ALA A 336 -12.14 -8.37 23.57
N ILE A 337 -13.47 -8.28 23.67
CA ILE A 337 -14.32 -8.22 22.48
C ILE A 337 -14.38 -6.78 21.96
N ILE A 338 -13.72 -6.48 20.84
CA ILE A 338 -13.68 -5.16 20.20
C ILE A 338 -14.98 -4.87 19.43
N SER A 339 -15.55 -5.88 18.77
CA SER A 339 -16.73 -5.69 17.92
C SER A 339 -17.63 -6.92 17.89
N ILE A 340 -18.92 -6.68 17.65
CA ILE A 340 -19.96 -7.71 17.61
C ILE A 340 -20.84 -7.49 16.36
N ALA A 341 -20.97 -8.53 15.54
CA ALA A 341 -21.97 -8.64 14.47
C ALA A 341 -22.95 -9.76 14.79
N ILE A 342 -24.25 -9.55 14.53
CA ILE A 342 -25.29 -10.46 14.98
C ILE A 342 -26.25 -10.71 13.83
N ASN A 343 -26.46 -11.98 13.51
CA ASN A 343 -27.48 -12.43 12.58
C ASN A 343 -28.74 -12.80 13.35
N GLU A 344 -29.83 -12.09 13.08
CA GLU A 344 -31.12 -12.29 13.74
C GLU A 344 -31.86 -13.48 13.16
N VAL A 345 -32.59 -14.21 14.02
CA VAL A 345 -33.56 -15.21 13.57
C VAL A 345 -34.75 -14.46 12.96
N ARG A 346 -35.03 -14.68 11.68
CA ARG A 346 -36.32 -14.27 11.13
C ARG A 346 -37.33 -15.38 11.42
N HIS A 347 -38.34 -15.07 12.23
CA HIS A 347 -39.53 -15.90 12.25
C HIS A 347 -40.25 -15.68 10.92
N ASN A 348 -40.29 -16.70 10.06
CA ASN A 348 -41.12 -16.66 8.85
C ASN A 348 -42.58 -16.51 9.29
N GLU A 349 -43.12 -15.29 9.19
CA GLU A 349 -44.52 -15.00 9.52
C GLU A 349 -45.50 -15.58 8.46
N GLU A 350 -44.99 -16.14 7.35
CA GLU A 350 -45.82 -16.65 6.25
C GLU A 350 -46.51 -18.00 6.54
N GLU A 351 -46.03 -18.80 7.51
CA GLU A 351 -46.66 -20.11 7.84
C GLU A 351 -47.80 -20.03 8.87
N LYS A 352 -48.13 -18.84 9.39
CA LYS A 352 -49.24 -18.64 10.35
C LYS A 352 -50.38 -17.78 9.80
N SER A 353 -50.63 -17.84 8.50
CA SER A 353 -51.74 -17.13 7.85
C SER A 353 -53.04 -17.95 7.75
N ASN A 354 -53.29 -18.90 8.66
CA ASN A 354 -54.49 -19.74 8.59
C ASN A 354 -55.27 -19.98 9.90
N GLU A 355 -55.07 -19.19 10.96
CA GLU A 355 -56.06 -19.12 12.04
C GLU A 355 -56.40 -17.68 12.43
N LYS A 356 -57.71 -17.42 12.39
CA LYS A 356 -58.39 -16.14 12.54
C LYS A 356 -58.35 -15.59 13.97
N VAL A 357 -58.16 -14.27 14.04
CA VAL A 357 -58.66 -13.30 15.03
C VAL A 357 -58.20 -13.54 16.47
N TRP A 358 -57.40 -12.61 17.02
CA TRP A 358 -57.61 -11.99 18.34
C TRP A 358 -56.73 -10.73 18.53
N SER A 359 -57.43 -9.61 18.77
CA SER A 359 -57.10 -8.44 19.60
C SER A 359 -55.71 -7.78 19.56
N ASP A 360 -55.74 -6.46 19.34
CA ASP A 360 -54.68 -5.44 19.44
C ASP A 360 -54.02 -5.26 20.83
N ASN A 361 -53.78 -6.33 21.59
CA ASN A 361 -52.97 -6.31 22.81
C ASN A 361 -51.79 -7.26 22.67
N PHE A 362 -50.83 -6.90 21.80
CA PHE A 362 -49.52 -7.56 21.81
C PHE A 362 -48.67 -6.97 22.94
N ASP A 363 -48.68 -7.65 24.09
CA ASP A 363 -47.70 -7.47 25.15
C ASP A 363 -46.29 -7.76 24.60
N HIS A 364 -45.57 -6.71 24.22
CA HIS A 364 -44.16 -6.77 23.79
C HIS A 364 -43.18 -7.03 24.95
N THR A 365 -43.66 -7.37 26.14
CA THR A 365 -42.88 -7.28 27.38
C THR A 365 -41.95 -8.45 27.66
N ASN A 366 -41.96 -9.54 26.88
CA ASN A 366 -41.05 -10.67 27.09
C ASN A 366 -40.84 -11.55 25.84
N LYS A 367 -40.45 -10.97 24.68
CA LYS A 367 -39.85 -11.81 23.63
C LYS A 367 -38.43 -12.16 24.07
N SER A 368 -38.15 -13.44 24.31
CA SER A 368 -36.79 -13.92 24.55
C SER A 368 -35.90 -13.56 23.37
N PHE A 369 -34.83 -12.79 23.59
CA PHE A 369 -33.87 -12.47 22.54
C PHE A 369 -33.23 -13.74 21.96
N GLU A 370 -33.44 -13.99 20.66
CA GLU A 370 -32.87 -15.13 19.95
C GLU A 370 -32.05 -14.66 18.73
N PHE A 371 -30.94 -15.35 18.46
CA PHE A 371 -30.12 -15.14 17.26
C PHE A 371 -29.66 -16.50 16.71
N ASP A 372 -29.37 -16.51 15.41
CA ASP A 372 -28.81 -17.68 14.73
C ASP A 372 -27.29 -17.74 14.88
N GLU A 373 -26.63 -16.59 14.70
CA GLU A 373 -25.17 -16.49 14.70
C GLU A 373 -24.71 -15.14 15.29
N VAL A 374 -23.79 -15.15 16.26
CA VAL A 374 -23.06 -13.96 16.73
C VAL A 374 -21.61 -14.09 16.34
N ILE A 375 -21.07 -13.09 15.64
CA ILE A 375 -19.67 -12.98 15.24
C ILE A 375 -18.99 -11.92 16.10
N CYS A 376 -18.05 -12.35 16.93
CA CYS A 376 -17.25 -11.45 17.76
C CYS A 376 -15.83 -11.29 17.19
N GLN A 377 -15.27 -10.08 17.34
CA GLN A 377 -13.90 -9.73 17.02
C GLN A 377 -13.13 -9.44 18.31
N SER A 378 -11.91 -9.95 18.45
CA SER A 378 -11.11 -9.83 19.69
C SER A 378 -9.70 -9.30 19.51
N ASP A 379 -9.12 -8.66 20.52
CA ASP A 379 -7.80 -8.00 20.52
C ASP A 379 -6.61 -8.84 21.05
N ASN A 380 -6.69 -10.17 21.06
CA ASN A 380 -5.54 -11.01 21.48
C ASN A 380 -4.40 -11.06 20.45
N VAL A 381 -3.39 -11.93 20.70
CA VAL A 381 -2.27 -12.27 19.77
C VAL A 381 -2.73 -12.56 18.33
N CYS A 382 -3.99 -12.96 18.15
CA CYS A 382 -4.62 -13.05 16.84
C CYS A 382 -6.06 -12.52 16.89
N MET A 383 -6.48 -11.81 15.83
CA MET A 383 -7.89 -11.49 15.64
C MET A 383 -8.62 -12.78 15.36
N GLN A 384 -9.60 -13.11 16.18
CA GLN A 384 -10.48 -14.24 15.89
C GLN A 384 -11.88 -13.75 15.64
N THR A 385 -12.47 -14.25 14.57
CA THR A 385 -13.90 -14.19 14.35
C THR A 385 -14.49 -15.48 14.88
N ILE A 386 -15.36 -15.39 15.87
CA ILE A 386 -16.02 -16.58 16.43
C ILE A 386 -17.51 -16.48 16.19
N SER A 387 -18.06 -17.50 15.57
CA SER A 387 -19.49 -17.69 15.40
C SER A 387 -20.05 -18.49 16.57
N LEU A 388 -20.98 -17.89 17.30
CA LEU A 388 -21.82 -18.60 18.26
C LEU A 388 -23.09 -19.06 17.54
N ILE A 389 -23.15 -20.34 17.17
CA ILE A 389 -24.27 -20.91 16.40
C ILE A 389 -25.23 -21.62 17.34
N ARG A 390 -26.51 -21.29 17.23
CA ARG A 390 -27.59 -22.00 17.93
C ARG A 390 -27.93 -23.28 17.16
N LYS A 391 -27.77 -24.45 17.78
CA LYS A 391 -28.21 -25.74 17.21
C LYS A 391 -29.38 -26.33 18.01
N TYR A 392 -30.44 -26.68 17.29
CA TYR A 392 -31.54 -27.47 17.82
C TYR A 392 -31.13 -28.94 17.84
N THR A 393 -31.07 -29.54 19.02
CA THR A 393 -31.14 -30.99 19.17
C THR A 393 -32.56 -31.34 19.64
N HIS A 394 -33.03 -32.58 19.40
CA HIS A 394 -34.41 -33.01 19.71
C HIS A 394 -34.88 -32.74 21.15
N VAL A 395 -33.98 -32.42 22.10
CA VAL A 395 -34.30 -32.20 23.52
C VAL A 395 -33.67 -30.93 24.12
N THR A 396 -32.60 -30.35 23.54
CA THR A 396 -31.90 -29.17 24.11
C THR A 396 -31.32 -28.21 23.06
N ILE A 397 -31.19 -26.93 23.42
CA ILE A 397 -30.45 -25.93 22.64
C ILE A 397 -28.98 -26.01 23.04
N LYS A 398 -28.10 -26.29 22.07
CA LYS A 398 -26.64 -26.23 22.26
C LYS A 398 -26.07 -25.03 21.51
N PHE A 399 -25.15 -24.32 22.15
CA PHE A 399 -24.35 -23.26 21.50
C PHE A 399 -23.04 -23.86 21.03
N LEU A 400 -22.78 -23.76 19.73
CA LEU A 400 -21.52 -24.18 19.14
C LEU A 400 -20.64 -22.95 18.92
N VAL A 401 -19.46 -22.97 19.52
CA VAL A 401 -18.42 -21.97 19.31
C VAL A 401 -17.56 -22.44 18.15
N LYS A 402 -17.59 -21.72 17.02
CA LYS A 402 -16.75 -22.03 15.86
C LYS A 402 -15.79 -20.87 15.60
N LEU A 403 -14.51 -21.18 15.61
CA LEU A 403 -13.46 -20.29 15.10
C LEU A 403 -13.63 -20.16 13.58
N VAL A 404 -13.96 -18.96 13.12
CA VAL A 404 -14.14 -18.63 11.70
C VAL A 404 -12.78 -18.31 11.08
N ARG A 405 -11.98 -17.46 11.74
CA ARG A 405 -10.64 -17.09 11.27
C ARG A 405 -9.73 -16.74 12.43
N ARG A 406 -8.41 -16.91 12.23
CA ARG A 406 -7.35 -16.43 13.13
C ARG A 406 -6.34 -15.66 12.29
N ILE A 407 -6.21 -14.36 12.52
CA ILE A 407 -5.38 -13.44 11.72
C ILE A 407 -4.30 -12.81 12.62
N PRO A 408 -3.06 -12.59 12.14
CA PRO A 408 -2.06 -11.83 12.90
C PRO A 408 -2.58 -10.44 13.28
N THR A 409 -2.37 -10.00 14.54
CA THR A 409 -2.66 -8.62 14.99
C THR A 409 -1.48 -7.68 14.94
N SER A 410 -0.28 -8.28 14.89
CA SER A 410 1.00 -7.59 14.79
C SER A 410 1.39 -7.36 13.34
N GLN A 411 2.35 -6.46 13.17
CA GLN A 411 2.94 -6.17 11.87
C GLN A 411 3.59 -7.43 11.30
N ILE A 412 3.29 -7.70 10.04
CA ILE A 412 3.93 -8.78 9.30
C ILE A 412 5.27 -8.25 8.79
N THR A 413 6.35 -8.96 9.11
CA THR A 413 7.72 -8.50 8.84
C THR A 413 8.30 -9.09 7.57
N ASP A 414 7.97 -10.34 7.28
CA ASP A 414 8.36 -11.01 6.04
C ASP A 414 7.46 -12.20 5.73
N ILE A 415 7.50 -12.62 4.47
CA ILE A 415 6.81 -13.80 3.96
C ILE A 415 7.78 -14.69 3.22
N SER A 416 7.58 -16.00 3.33
CA SER A 416 8.26 -16.99 2.50
C SER A 416 7.28 -18.06 2.08
N VAL A 417 7.38 -18.52 0.84
CA VAL A 417 6.37 -19.37 0.22
C VAL A 417 7.00 -20.69 -0.23
N ASN A 418 6.25 -21.77 -0.05
CA ASN A 418 6.64 -23.08 -0.57
C ASN A 418 6.48 -23.09 -2.09
N SER A 419 7.53 -23.52 -2.79
CA SER A 419 7.59 -23.51 -4.25
C SER A 419 6.61 -24.49 -4.90
N VAL A 420 6.24 -25.57 -4.20
CA VAL A 420 5.43 -26.69 -4.72
C VAL A 420 4.04 -26.72 -4.09
N LEU A 421 3.99 -26.63 -2.76
CA LEU A 421 2.74 -26.67 -2.01
C LEU A 421 2.20 -25.25 -1.80
N PRO A 422 0.87 -25.04 -1.74
CA PRO A 422 0.29 -23.73 -1.52
C PRO A 422 0.39 -23.32 -0.03
N ILE A 423 1.59 -23.40 0.54
CA ILE A 423 1.91 -23.10 1.94
C ILE A 423 2.66 -21.77 1.99
N VAL A 424 2.24 -20.91 2.91
CA VAL A 424 2.80 -19.57 3.13
C VAL A 424 3.23 -19.45 4.58
N TYR A 425 4.49 -19.11 4.79
CA TYR A 425 5.09 -18.81 6.08
C TYR A 425 5.09 -17.29 6.28
N ILE A 426 4.58 -16.85 7.43
CA ILE A 426 4.38 -15.44 7.75
C ILE A 426 5.08 -15.15 9.08
N GLY A 427 6.06 -14.25 9.05
CA GLY A 427 6.77 -13.77 10.23
C GLY A 427 6.12 -12.50 10.76
N THR A 428 6.12 -12.33 12.09
CA THR A 428 5.57 -11.13 12.72
C THR A 428 6.58 -10.45 13.65
N SER A 429 6.37 -9.16 13.88
CA SER A 429 7.19 -8.33 14.76
C SER A 429 7.16 -8.74 16.25
N VAL A 430 6.26 -9.63 16.65
CA VAL A 430 6.13 -10.15 18.03
C VAL A 430 6.84 -11.51 18.19
N GLY A 431 7.47 -12.02 17.13
CA GLY A 431 8.19 -13.29 17.17
C GLY A 431 7.31 -14.51 16.85
N CYS A 432 6.06 -14.31 16.43
CA CYS A 432 5.16 -15.39 16.05
C CYS A 432 5.31 -15.70 14.56
N LEU A 433 5.51 -16.98 14.24
CA LEU A 433 5.46 -17.55 12.90
C LEU A 433 4.09 -18.17 12.66
N TYR A 434 3.43 -17.79 11.57
CA TYR A 434 2.17 -18.38 11.12
C TYR A 434 2.39 -19.15 9.82
N VAL A 435 1.86 -20.36 9.75
CA VAL A 435 1.90 -21.21 8.56
C VAL A 435 0.47 -21.35 8.04
N TRP A 436 0.24 -20.90 6.82
CA TRP A 436 -1.07 -20.95 6.17
C TRP A 436 -1.03 -21.89 4.99
N HIS A 437 -2.07 -22.71 4.86
CA HIS A 437 -2.25 -23.63 3.75
C HIS A 437 -3.32 -23.13 2.77
N GLY A 438 -3.23 -23.59 1.52
CA GLY A 438 -4.19 -23.31 0.46
C GLY A 438 -4.12 -21.87 -0.06
N ALA A 439 -2.92 -21.28 -0.10
CA ALA A 439 -2.68 -19.88 -0.40
C ALA A 439 -3.51 -18.97 0.52
N GLY A 440 -3.35 -19.14 1.83
CA GLY A 440 -3.99 -18.27 2.81
C GLY A 440 -5.44 -18.60 3.18
N ARG A 441 -5.92 -19.82 2.90
CA ARG A 441 -7.31 -20.20 3.21
C ARG A 441 -7.51 -20.76 4.61
N SER A 442 -6.53 -21.48 5.13
CA SER A 442 -6.60 -22.11 6.45
C SER A 442 -5.28 -21.95 7.18
N LEU A 443 -5.35 -21.49 8.43
CA LEU A 443 -4.21 -21.52 9.33
C LEU A 443 -3.88 -22.98 9.67
N PHE A 444 -2.64 -23.40 9.40
CA PHE A 444 -2.14 -24.74 9.66
C PHE A 444 -1.44 -24.81 11.01
N LEU A 445 -0.49 -23.90 11.26
CA LEU A 445 0.34 -23.91 12.48
C LEU A 445 0.68 -22.48 12.92
N THR A 446 0.86 -22.29 14.23
CA THR A 446 1.41 -21.07 14.83
C THR A 446 2.54 -21.47 15.76
N LYS A 447 3.64 -20.73 15.72
CA LYS A 447 4.82 -20.99 16.54
C LYS A 447 5.43 -19.71 17.07
N ASP A 448 5.75 -19.70 18.36
CA ASP A 448 6.28 -18.51 19.01
C ASP A 448 7.78 -18.69 19.26
N PHE A 449 8.59 -17.79 18.69
CA PHE A 449 10.03 -17.72 18.85
C PHE A 449 10.47 -16.64 19.84
N SER A 450 9.53 -15.83 20.34
CA SER A 450 9.79 -14.85 21.39
C SER A 450 9.99 -15.57 22.74
N SER A 451 11.25 -15.88 23.08
CA SER A 451 11.61 -16.16 24.47
C SER A 451 11.44 -14.87 25.27
N SER A 452 10.53 -14.79 26.25
CA SER A 452 10.27 -13.75 27.29
C SER A 452 10.56 -12.25 27.01
N THR A 453 11.64 -11.91 26.35
CA THR A 453 11.95 -10.66 25.66
C THR A 453 11.17 -10.55 24.33
N ASN A 454 10.52 -9.40 24.09
CA ASN A 454 9.81 -9.06 22.85
C ASN A 454 10.75 -9.00 21.63
N ILE A 455 11.20 -10.16 21.13
CA ILE A 455 12.05 -10.28 19.95
C ILE A 455 11.17 -10.62 18.76
N GLY A 456 11.22 -9.77 17.72
CA GLY A 456 10.51 -9.97 16.46
C GLY A 456 11.25 -10.88 15.49
N ILE A 457 10.49 -11.52 14.60
CA ILE A 457 11.05 -12.15 13.40
C ILE A 457 11.35 -11.03 12.42
N SER A 458 12.57 -10.93 11.93
CA SER A 458 12.99 -9.89 10.98
C SER A 458 12.92 -10.38 9.53
N LYS A 459 13.30 -11.65 9.28
CA LYS A 459 13.38 -12.25 7.94
C LYS A 459 13.10 -13.76 7.94
N LEU A 460 12.54 -14.22 6.82
CA LEU A 460 12.28 -15.64 6.56
C LEU A 460 12.94 -16.07 5.25
N ALA A 461 13.52 -17.26 5.23
CA ALA A 461 14.00 -17.87 4.01
C ALA A 461 13.65 -19.36 4.01
N LEU A 462 12.99 -19.82 2.96
CA LEU A 462 12.74 -21.24 2.73
C LEU A 462 13.74 -21.76 1.70
N ALA A 463 14.31 -22.94 1.97
CA ALA A 463 15.14 -23.64 1.01
C ALA A 463 14.31 -24.09 -0.21
N LYS A 464 14.91 -24.13 -1.41
CA LYS A 464 14.19 -24.40 -2.66
C LYS A 464 13.55 -25.81 -2.70
N ASP A 465 14.21 -26.77 -2.07
CA ASP A 465 13.76 -28.15 -1.85
C ASP A 465 12.68 -28.26 -0.74
N CYS A 466 12.35 -27.15 -0.06
CA CYS A 466 11.40 -27.08 1.03
C CYS A 466 11.73 -28.00 2.22
N SER A 467 13.01 -28.31 2.44
CA SER A 467 13.46 -29.10 3.60
C SER A 467 13.64 -28.22 4.84
N PHE A 468 14.19 -27.03 4.66
CA PHE A 468 14.54 -26.13 5.74
C PHE A 468 13.86 -24.77 5.63
N LEU A 469 13.47 -24.23 6.77
CA LEU A 469 13.04 -22.86 6.97
C LEU A 469 14.02 -22.17 7.93
N ALA A 470 14.69 -21.12 7.47
CA ALA A 470 15.50 -20.26 8.31
C ALA A 470 14.68 -19.06 8.77
N VAL A 471 14.68 -18.80 10.07
CA VAL A 471 13.96 -17.71 10.73
C VAL A 471 14.98 -16.77 11.38
N GLY A 472 15.19 -15.60 10.78
CA GLY A 472 16.05 -14.55 11.33
C GLY A 472 15.28 -13.66 12.31
N LEU A 473 15.89 -13.35 13.45
CA LEU A 473 15.31 -12.52 14.50
C LEU A 473 16.02 -11.15 14.60
N ASP A 474 15.35 -10.21 15.26
CA ASP A 474 15.86 -8.83 15.44
C ASP A 474 17.13 -8.72 16.31
N ASN A 475 17.42 -9.74 17.10
CA ASN A 475 18.63 -9.81 17.93
C ASN A 475 19.84 -10.43 17.22
N GLY A 476 19.72 -10.72 15.91
CA GLY A 476 20.78 -11.36 15.11
C GLY A 476 20.85 -12.88 15.23
N SER A 477 19.93 -13.51 15.96
CA SER A 477 19.81 -14.97 16.03
C SER A 477 19.05 -15.55 14.83
N ILE A 478 19.46 -16.73 14.39
CA ILE A 478 18.84 -17.43 13.26
C ILE A 478 18.44 -18.83 13.72
N TRP A 479 17.15 -19.12 13.67
CA TRP A 479 16.59 -20.43 13.95
C TRP A 479 16.41 -21.22 12.67
N LEU A 480 17.08 -22.36 12.56
CA LEU A 480 16.84 -23.33 11.51
C LEU A 480 15.77 -24.32 11.94
N CYS A 481 14.71 -24.40 11.15
CA CYS A 481 13.56 -25.25 11.40
C CYS A 481 13.34 -26.22 10.25
N ASP A 482 12.78 -27.39 10.55
CA ASP A 482 12.16 -28.23 9.52
C ASP A 482 10.96 -27.49 8.92
N ALA A 483 10.89 -27.40 7.60
CA ALA A 483 9.83 -26.65 6.92
C ALA A 483 8.44 -27.26 7.14
N ALA A 484 8.33 -28.60 7.30
CA ALA A 484 7.05 -29.27 7.45
C ALA A 484 6.44 -29.07 8.85
N THR A 485 7.26 -29.21 9.89
CA THR A 485 6.81 -29.12 11.30
C THR A 485 7.05 -27.75 11.93
N CYS A 486 7.89 -26.92 11.32
CA CYS A 486 8.47 -25.71 11.90
C CYS A 486 9.17 -25.96 13.25
N ASN A 487 9.59 -27.19 13.53
CA ASN A 487 10.38 -27.50 14.72
C ASN A 487 11.83 -27.08 14.52
N PRO A 488 12.45 -26.41 15.51
CA PRO A 488 13.86 -26.08 15.43
C PRO A 488 14.67 -27.37 15.39
N ILE A 489 15.64 -27.43 14.49
CA ILE A 489 16.48 -28.62 14.26
C ILE A 489 17.55 -28.72 15.34
N SER A 490 18.07 -27.57 15.78
CA SER A 490 19.02 -27.44 16.87
C SER A 490 18.34 -26.84 18.10
N ASN A 491 18.82 -27.21 19.29
CA ASN A 491 18.37 -26.63 20.56
C ASN A 491 18.83 -25.18 20.75
N HIS A 492 19.87 -24.77 20.02
CA HIS A 492 20.43 -23.42 20.06
C HIS A 492 20.33 -22.76 18.69
N PRO A 493 19.96 -21.47 18.62
CA PRO A 493 19.99 -20.72 17.38
C PRO A 493 21.44 -20.45 16.94
N LEU A 494 21.61 -20.25 15.63
CA LEU A 494 22.86 -19.73 15.08
C LEU A 494 22.98 -18.26 15.47
N HIS A 495 24.12 -17.90 16.08
CA HIS A 495 24.38 -16.55 16.59
C HIS A 495 25.64 -15.98 15.98
N ASN A 496 25.50 -14.85 15.30
CA ASN A 496 26.60 -14.24 14.56
C ASN A 496 26.77 -12.75 14.78
N SER A 497 25.68 -12.02 14.94
CA SER A 497 25.68 -10.60 15.29
C SER A 497 24.69 -10.33 16.42
N GLN A 498 24.79 -9.16 17.04
CA GLN A 498 23.80 -8.64 17.99
C GLN A 498 22.77 -7.72 17.31
N SER A 499 22.78 -7.68 15.98
CA SER A 499 22.01 -6.73 15.17
C SER A 499 20.99 -7.47 14.30
N SER A 500 19.85 -6.82 14.00
CA SER A 500 18.74 -7.44 13.26
C SER A 500 19.18 -7.95 11.89
N ILE A 501 18.69 -9.14 11.53
CA ILE A 501 18.95 -9.77 10.23
C ILE A 501 18.11 -9.07 9.16
N ILE A 502 18.76 -8.52 8.13
CA ILE A 502 18.11 -7.80 7.01
C ILE A 502 17.86 -8.71 5.81
N TYR A 503 18.81 -9.58 5.49
CA TYR A 503 18.69 -10.55 4.40
C TYR A 503 19.05 -11.94 4.88
N LEU A 504 18.32 -12.92 4.35
CA LEU A 504 18.50 -14.32 4.62
C LEU A 504 18.18 -15.06 3.32
N GLN A 505 19.09 -15.88 2.83
CA GLN A 505 18.89 -16.58 1.57
C GLN A 505 19.61 -17.92 1.56
N PHE A 506 18.91 -18.97 1.12
CA PHE A 506 19.52 -20.25 0.80
C PHE A 506 20.07 -20.26 -0.61
N SER A 507 21.17 -20.98 -0.79
CA SER A 507 21.63 -21.46 -2.10
C SER A 507 20.60 -22.39 -2.76
N LEU A 508 20.69 -22.54 -4.09
CA LEU A 508 19.74 -23.36 -4.88
C LEU A 508 19.69 -24.84 -4.46
N ASN A 509 20.80 -25.38 -3.98
CA ASN A 509 20.95 -26.75 -3.48
C ASN A 509 20.82 -26.84 -1.95
N ALA A 510 20.49 -25.74 -1.27
CA ALA A 510 20.41 -25.63 0.18
C ALA A 510 21.71 -26.00 0.93
N LEU A 511 22.87 -26.10 0.29
CA LEU A 511 24.12 -26.40 1.00
C LEU A 511 24.64 -25.19 1.78
N PHE A 512 24.38 -24.00 1.27
CA PHE A 512 24.80 -22.73 1.86
C PHE A 512 23.60 -21.88 2.27
N LEU A 513 23.77 -21.15 3.37
CA LEU A 513 22.87 -20.12 3.85
C LEU A 513 23.66 -18.83 4.06
N ALA A 514 23.27 -17.75 3.38
CA ALA A 514 23.81 -16.42 3.63
C ALA A 514 22.88 -15.64 4.56
N ALA A 515 23.47 -14.98 5.55
CA ALA A 515 22.79 -14.07 6.45
C ALA A 515 23.49 -12.72 6.46
N VAL A 516 22.71 -11.64 6.33
CA VAL A 516 23.22 -10.27 6.38
C VAL A 516 22.58 -9.54 7.54
N SER A 517 23.41 -8.97 8.38
CA SER A 517 23.02 -8.21 9.56
C SER A 517 23.05 -6.69 9.32
N LEU A 518 22.33 -5.93 10.14
CA LEU A 518 22.21 -4.47 10.01
C LEU A 518 23.53 -3.71 10.17
N ASP A 519 24.50 -4.30 10.86
CA ASP A 519 25.88 -3.81 10.97
C ASP A 519 26.71 -3.98 9.68
N LYS A 520 26.10 -4.49 8.58
CA LYS A 520 26.72 -4.77 7.26
C LYS A 520 27.55 -6.05 7.22
N GLY A 521 27.45 -6.90 8.23
CA GLY A 521 28.10 -8.20 8.27
C GLY A 521 27.43 -9.21 7.36
N ILE A 522 28.17 -9.79 6.43
CA ILE A 522 27.74 -10.93 5.63
C ILE A 522 28.35 -12.19 6.25
N THR A 523 27.50 -13.09 6.73
CA THR A 523 27.90 -14.40 7.22
C THR A 523 27.43 -15.50 6.27
N LEU A 524 28.31 -16.43 5.96
CA LEU A 524 27.98 -17.66 5.25
C LEU A 524 27.99 -18.85 6.22
N TYR A 525 26.95 -19.69 6.14
CA TYR A 525 26.88 -20.97 6.82
C TYR A 525 26.87 -22.11 5.81
N ILE A 526 27.48 -23.24 6.18
CA ILE A 526 27.51 -24.46 5.39
C ILE A 526 26.81 -25.59 6.11
N ARG A 527 26.04 -26.38 5.36
CA ARG A 527 25.46 -27.64 5.78
C ARG A 527 26.53 -28.74 5.78
N ASP A 528 26.66 -29.43 6.90
CA ASP A 528 27.47 -30.64 6.98
C ASP A 528 26.80 -31.79 6.19
N GLU A 529 27.53 -32.36 5.24
CA GLU A 529 27.05 -33.47 4.42
C GLU A 529 26.93 -34.78 5.23
N GLN A 530 27.69 -34.94 6.31
CA GLN A 530 27.68 -36.18 7.12
C GLN A 530 26.46 -36.27 8.03
N THR A 531 26.12 -35.17 8.72
CA THR A 531 24.94 -35.11 9.60
C THR A 531 23.67 -34.68 8.87
N SER A 532 23.79 -34.09 7.68
CA SER A 532 22.70 -33.65 6.79
C SER A 532 21.71 -32.65 7.39
N SER A 533 21.82 -32.25 8.65
CA SER A 533 20.84 -31.36 9.31
C SER A 533 21.46 -30.16 10.01
N ILE A 534 22.79 -30.11 10.13
CA ILE A 534 23.48 -29.09 10.92
C ILE A 534 24.19 -28.12 9.98
N TYR A 535 23.96 -26.83 10.18
CA TYR A 535 24.73 -25.78 9.54
C TYR A 535 25.75 -25.22 10.52
N TYR A 536 26.97 -24.99 10.06
CA TYR A 536 28.04 -24.36 10.81
C TYR A 536 28.47 -23.05 10.16
N ASN A 537 28.94 -22.11 10.97
CA ASN A 537 29.47 -20.84 10.49
C ASN A 537 30.76 -21.10 9.70
N HIS A 538 30.79 -20.65 8.46
CA HIS A 538 31.88 -20.87 7.52
C HIS A 538 32.76 -19.63 7.34
N GLY A 539 32.19 -18.43 7.51
CA GLY A 539 32.93 -17.18 7.38
C GLY A 539 32.05 -15.95 7.57
N HIS A 540 32.69 -14.84 7.95
CA HIS A 540 32.06 -13.54 8.14
C HIS A 540 32.90 -12.45 7.47
N CYS A 541 32.26 -11.53 6.73
CA CYS A 541 32.93 -10.44 6.02
C CYS A 541 32.20 -9.11 6.18
N MET A 542 32.97 -8.03 6.18
CA MET A 542 32.54 -6.64 6.32
C MET A 542 33.14 -5.78 5.21
N ASN A 543 32.85 -6.10 3.95
CA ASN A 543 33.50 -5.43 2.82
C ASN A 543 32.82 -4.12 2.40
N HIS A 544 31.51 -4.00 2.61
CA HIS A 544 30.77 -2.84 2.12
C HIS A 544 30.92 -1.62 3.03
N SER A 545 31.29 -0.48 2.45
CA SER A 545 31.23 0.82 3.11
C SER A 545 29.79 1.32 3.27
N GLY A 546 28.92 0.95 2.33
CA GLY A 546 27.50 1.29 2.27
C GLY A 546 26.58 0.33 2.99
N LYS A 547 25.27 0.65 3.02
CA LYS A 547 24.24 -0.32 3.44
C LYS A 547 24.04 -1.34 2.32
N ILE A 548 24.01 -2.62 2.67
CA ILE A 548 23.76 -3.70 1.71
C ILE A 548 22.31 -3.60 1.22
N THR A 549 22.13 -3.62 -0.09
CA THR A 549 20.82 -3.44 -0.76
C THR A 549 20.26 -4.74 -1.33
N ALA A 550 21.11 -5.67 -1.75
CA ALA A 550 20.66 -6.97 -2.23
C ALA A 550 21.76 -8.02 -2.07
N ILE A 551 21.33 -9.28 -1.97
CA ILE A 551 22.18 -10.47 -2.05
C ILE A 551 21.55 -11.48 -3.02
N LEU A 552 22.38 -12.30 -3.66
CA LEU A 552 21.92 -13.35 -4.58
C LEU A 552 22.96 -14.48 -4.69
N PHE A 553 22.52 -15.72 -4.50
CA PHE A 553 23.32 -16.88 -4.89
C PHE A 553 23.19 -17.14 -6.40
N THR A 554 24.32 -17.39 -7.04
CA THR A 554 24.43 -17.76 -8.45
C THR A 554 25.39 -18.94 -8.59
N GLU A 555 25.37 -19.59 -9.74
CA GLU A 555 26.28 -20.69 -10.06
C GLU A 555 27.03 -20.33 -11.34
N ASP A 556 28.34 -20.51 -11.32
CA ASP A 556 29.15 -20.37 -12.51
C ASP A 556 28.86 -21.50 -13.50
N ARG A 557 28.51 -21.18 -14.73
CA ARG A 557 28.27 -22.20 -15.77
C ARG A 557 29.51 -23.02 -16.10
N CYS A 558 30.68 -22.38 -16.09
CA CYS A 558 31.94 -23.00 -16.50
C CYS A 558 32.49 -23.91 -15.40
N THR A 559 32.53 -23.40 -14.16
CA THR A 559 33.14 -24.13 -13.04
C THR A 559 32.13 -24.90 -12.18
N LYS A 560 30.83 -24.64 -12.33
CA LYS A 560 29.75 -25.12 -11.45
C LYS A 560 29.95 -24.79 -9.98
N LYS A 561 30.84 -23.83 -9.68
CA LYS A 561 31.03 -23.33 -8.33
C LYS A 561 29.95 -22.33 -8.00
N GLN A 562 29.49 -22.37 -6.76
CA GLN A 562 28.55 -21.37 -6.27
C GLN A 562 29.27 -20.06 -5.96
N ARG A 563 28.55 -18.97 -6.25
CA ARG A 563 29.00 -17.60 -6.03
C ARG A 563 27.92 -16.84 -5.28
N LEU A 564 28.31 -15.99 -4.36
CA LEU A 564 27.42 -15.05 -3.70
C LEU A 564 27.71 -13.65 -4.25
N LEU A 565 26.66 -12.96 -4.68
CA LEU A 565 26.72 -11.56 -5.07
C LEU A 565 26.10 -10.71 -3.96
N SER A 566 26.73 -9.60 -3.62
CA SER A 566 26.11 -8.57 -2.77
C SER A 566 26.36 -7.17 -3.31
N SER A 567 25.35 -6.31 -3.19
CA SER A 567 25.41 -4.92 -3.63
C SER A 567 25.21 -3.96 -2.46
N ASP A 568 25.78 -2.75 -2.57
CA ASP A 568 25.53 -1.66 -1.62
C ASP A 568 24.86 -0.43 -2.26
N ASN A 569 24.44 0.50 -1.40
CA ASN A 569 23.85 1.78 -1.79
C ASN A 569 24.85 2.78 -2.41
N HIS A 570 26.12 2.42 -2.55
CA HIS A 570 27.11 3.20 -3.31
C HIS A 570 27.32 2.66 -4.73
N GLY A 571 26.64 1.57 -5.10
CA GLY A 571 26.72 0.98 -6.43
C GLY A 571 27.83 -0.07 -6.60
N ASN A 572 28.50 -0.46 -5.51
CA ASN A 572 29.51 -1.52 -5.56
C ASN A 572 28.80 -2.89 -5.56
N LEU A 573 29.17 -3.75 -6.51
CA LEU A 573 28.80 -5.17 -6.51
C LEU A 573 30.04 -5.99 -6.16
N THR A 574 29.94 -6.81 -5.12
CA THR A 574 31.02 -7.70 -4.68
C THR A 574 30.62 -9.14 -4.92
N GLU A 575 31.51 -9.89 -5.56
CA GLU A 575 31.38 -11.31 -5.87
C GLU A 575 32.28 -12.12 -4.93
N TYR A 576 31.67 -13.06 -4.22
CA TYR A 576 32.35 -14.00 -3.32
C TYR A 576 32.35 -15.38 -3.95
N CYS A 577 33.53 -15.97 -4.06
CA CYS A 577 33.68 -17.37 -4.46
C CYS A 577 33.53 -18.25 -3.24
N ILE A 578 32.71 -19.30 -3.36
CA ILE A 578 32.43 -20.21 -2.25
C ILE A 578 33.05 -21.56 -2.58
N ASP A 579 34.05 -21.96 -1.80
CA ASP A 579 34.75 -23.23 -1.99
C ASP A 579 34.78 -24.04 -0.70
N GLN A 580 34.12 -25.20 -0.68
CA GLN A 580 33.98 -26.02 0.53
C GLN A 580 35.32 -26.56 1.07
N GLN A 581 36.34 -26.68 0.20
CA GLN A 581 37.60 -27.35 0.54
C GLN A 581 38.70 -26.41 1.05
N ARG A 582 38.48 -25.09 1.06
CA ARG A 582 39.49 -24.12 1.51
C ARG A 582 39.38 -23.84 3.02
N GLU A 583 40.52 -23.62 3.66
CA GLU A 583 40.58 -23.18 5.07
C GLU A 583 40.02 -21.76 5.27
N HIS A 584 40.11 -20.91 4.24
CA HIS A 584 39.47 -19.59 4.16
C HIS A 584 38.55 -19.55 2.94
N PRO A 585 37.30 -20.00 3.10
CA PRO A 585 36.45 -20.36 1.98
C PRO A 585 35.43 -19.27 1.58
N PHE A 586 35.52 -18.11 2.23
CA PHE A 586 34.74 -16.92 1.93
C PHE A 586 35.67 -15.79 1.48
N GLU A 587 36.19 -15.92 0.26
CA GLU A 587 37.12 -14.96 -0.34
C GLU A 587 36.40 -14.05 -1.34
N ILE A 588 36.76 -12.76 -1.31
CA ILE A 588 36.29 -11.77 -2.27
C ILE A 588 37.03 -12.03 -3.59
N GLN A 589 36.29 -12.41 -4.63
CA GLN A 589 36.85 -12.67 -5.94
C GLN A 589 36.97 -11.38 -6.76
N ALA A 590 35.93 -10.55 -6.74
CA ALA A 590 35.90 -9.29 -7.46
C ALA A 590 35.01 -8.26 -6.76
N CYS A 591 35.41 -7.00 -6.83
CA CYS A 591 34.57 -5.85 -6.50
C CYS A 591 34.46 -5.00 -7.76
N VAL A 592 33.25 -4.92 -8.33
CA VAL A 592 32.97 -4.26 -9.61
C VAL A 592 31.88 -3.23 -9.42
N ASN A 593 32.11 -2.03 -9.94
CA ASN A 593 31.08 -1.00 -10.01
C ASN A 593 30.29 -1.21 -11.30
N LEU A 594 29.16 -1.92 -11.22
CA LEU A 594 28.27 -2.13 -12.37
C LEU A 594 27.47 -0.88 -12.73
N ILE A 595 27.24 0.00 -11.75
CA ILE A 595 26.41 1.20 -11.90
C ILE A 595 27.19 2.42 -11.40
N GLU A 596 27.05 3.55 -12.09
CA GLU A 596 27.67 4.82 -11.69
C GLU A 596 26.91 5.49 -10.55
N HIS A 597 27.64 5.88 -9.50
CA HIS A 597 27.11 6.67 -8.38
C HIS A 597 26.57 8.02 -8.90
N PRO A 598 25.42 8.54 -8.41
CA PRO A 598 24.65 8.13 -7.23
C PRO A 598 23.61 7.03 -7.46
N SER A 599 23.63 6.37 -8.62
CA SER A 599 22.71 5.26 -8.89
C SER A 599 23.21 3.97 -8.24
N TYR A 600 22.30 3.14 -7.74
CA TYR A 600 22.65 1.87 -7.08
C TYR A 600 21.58 0.79 -7.31
N ILE A 601 21.99 -0.47 -7.14
CA ILE A 601 21.12 -1.63 -7.29
C ILE A 601 20.22 -1.76 -6.06
N ILE A 602 18.91 -1.89 -6.28
CA ILE A 602 17.93 -2.14 -5.21
C ILE A 602 17.65 -3.64 -5.06
N SER A 603 17.53 -4.37 -6.17
CA SER A 603 17.15 -5.78 -6.15
C SER A 603 17.76 -6.52 -7.34
N MET A 604 18.10 -7.79 -7.14
CA MET A 604 18.77 -8.65 -8.13
C MET A 604 18.04 -9.99 -8.28
N THR A 605 18.00 -10.52 -9.51
CA THR A 605 17.49 -11.86 -9.81
C THR A 605 18.17 -12.43 -11.08
N THR A 606 18.16 -13.74 -11.26
CA THR A 606 18.78 -14.39 -12.44
C THR A 606 17.74 -14.83 -13.46
N TYR A 607 17.97 -14.52 -14.73
CA TYR A 607 17.11 -14.90 -15.86
C TYR A 607 17.91 -15.68 -16.90
N SER A 608 17.43 -16.87 -17.24
CA SER A 608 18.04 -17.69 -18.28
C SER A 608 17.16 -17.71 -19.52
N ILE A 609 17.70 -17.38 -20.69
CA ILE A 609 16.99 -17.55 -21.97
C ILE A 609 17.41 -18.90 -22.57
N ASP A 610 16.46 -19.81 -22.74
CA ASP A 610 16.64 -21.15 -23.35
C ASP A 610 17.79 -21.98 -22.77
N GLY A 611 18.20 -21.70 -21.52
CA GLY A 611 19.37 -22.30 -20.87
C GLY A 611 20.71 -21.92 -21.52
N LYS A 612 20.76 -21.02 -22.52
CA LYS A 612 21.99 -20.69 -23.27
C LYS A 612 22.77 -19.53 -22.69
N THR A 613 22.10 -18.54 -22.10
CA THR A 613 22.73 -17.38 -21.46
C THR A 613 22.00 -17.05 -20.16
N ASP A 614 22.77 -16.86 -19.09
CA ASP A 614 22.24 -16.40 -17.80
C ASP A 614 22.53 -14.92 -17.62
N TYR A 615 21.47 -14.14 -17.46
CA TYR A 615 21.52 -12.73 -17.20
C TYR A 615 21.24 -12.46 -15.73
N LEU A 616 22.01 -11.55 -15.14
CA LEU A 616 21.69 -10.89 -13.89
C LEU A 616 20.79 -9.68 -14.19
N LEU A 617 19.53 -9.76 -13.76
CA LEU A 617 18.62 -8.61 -13.78
C LEU A 617 18.84 -7.79 -12.52
N CYS A 618 19.14 -6.51 -12.70
CA CYS A 618 19.30 -5.53 -11.64
C CYS A 618 18.24 -4.44 -11.77
N SER A 619 17.45 -4.24 -10.71
CA SER A 619 16.62 -3.05 -10.55
C SER A 619 17.44 -1.90 -9.96
N VAL A 620 17.34 -0.71 -10.56
CA VAL A 620 18.10 0.47 -10.20
C VAL A 620 17.19 1.52 -9.56
N ASN A 621 17.72 2.31 -8.61
CA ASN A 621 17.00 3.41 -7.94
C ASN A 621 16.44 4.49 -8.89
N THR A 622 16.98 4.63 -10.09
CA THR A 622 16.49 5.52 -11.15
C THR A 622 15.24 5.00 -11.87
N GLY A 623 14.77 3.79 -11.56
CA GLY A 623 13.64 3.16 -12.25
C GLY A 623 14.03 2.46 -13.55
N GLN A 624 15.27 1.97 -13.65
CA GLN A 624 15.75 1.14 -14.76
C GLN A 624 15.88 -0.31 -14.33
N ILE A 625 15.69 -1.22 -15.29
CA ILE A 625 16.10 -2.62 -15.19
C ILE A 625 17.24 -2.83 -16.17
N LYS A 626 18.39 -3.29 -15.67
CA LYS A 626 19.55 -3.63 -16.49
C LYS A 626 19.79 -5.13 -16.48
N PHE A 627 20.10 -5.69 -17.64
CA PHE A 627 20.46 -7.09 -17.83
C PHE A 627 21.96 -7.15 -17.99
N PHE A 628 22.65 -7.72 -17.02
CA PHE A 628 24.08 -7.97 -17.10
C PHE A 628 24.33 -9.42 -17.45
N ASP A 629 25.32 -9.68 -18.28
CA ASP A 629 25.83 -11.04 -18.47
C ASP A 629 26.61 -11.45 -17.21
N LEU A 630 26.28 -12.59 -16.61
CA LEU A 630 26.92 -13.04 -15.35
C LEU A 630 28.42 -13.27 -15.51
N ASP A 631 28.87 -13.77 -16.66
CA ASP A 631 30.26 -14.12 -16.88
C ASP A 631 31.10 -12.89 -17.30
N SER A 632 30.52 -12.01 -18.12
CA SER A 632 31.25 -10.88 -18.70
C SER A 632 31.03 -9.55 -17.98
N ASN A 633 30.08 -9.47 -17.05
CA ASN A 633 29.63 -8.25 -16.37
C ASN A 633 29.25 -7.10 -17.33
N LYS A 634 28.96 -7.40 -18.60
CA LYS A 634 28.58 -6.39 -19.59
C LYS A 634 27.08 -6.17 -19.55
N CYS A 635 26.65 -4.93 -19.66
CA CYS A 635 25.24 -4.61 -19.87
C CYS A 635 24.82 -5.08 -21.26
N ARG A 636 23.76 -5.89 -21.32
CA ARG A 636 23.24 -6.52 -22.55
C ARG A 636 21.90 -5.92 -22.96
N HIS A 637 21.15 -5.38 -22.01
CA HIS A 637 19.89 -4.71 -22.25
C HIS A 637 19.55 -3.75 -21.11
N THR A 638 19.10 -2.53 -21.43
CA THR A 638 18.47 -1.60 -20.48
C THR A 638 17.00 -1.42 -20.80
N LEU A 639 16.14 -1.48 -19.78
CA LEU A 639 14.71 -1.19 -19.87
C LEU A 639 14.35 -0.08 -18.89
N GLN A 640 13.69 0.96 -19.38
CA GLN A 640 13.09 1.96 -18.51
C GLN A 640 11.72 1.45 -18.07
N THR A 641 11.50 1.46 -16.75
CA THR A 641 10.21 1.09 -16.17
C THR A 641 9.22 2.25 -16.31
N LEU A 642 8.10 2.20 -15.58
CA LEU A 642 7.14 3.31 -15.41
C LEU A 642 7.72 4.53 -14.65
N ARG A 643 9.05 4.75 -14.69
CA ARG A 643 9.81 5.75 -13.94
C ARG A 643 9.63 5.62 -12.43
N ILE A 644 9.41 4.40 -11.97
CA ILE A 644 9.25 4.06 -10.55
C ILE A 644 10.23 2.95 -10.23
N PRO A 645 11.11 3.11 -9.24
CA PRO A 645 12.05 2.06 -8.87
C PRO A 645 11.34 0.82 -8.37
N PHE A 646 11.72 -0.34 -8.91
CA PHE A 646 11.22 -1.63 -8.44
C PHE A 646 12.01 -2.02 -7.20
N GLN A 647 11.34 -2.04 -6.05
CA GLN A 647 11.96 -2.32 -4.76
C GLN A 647 12.32 -3.80 -4.58
N GLN A 648 11.60 -4.70 -5.26
CA GLN A 648 11.92 -6.11 -5.32
C GLN A 648 11.47 -6.66 -6.67
N ILE A 649 12.30 -7.50 -7.27
CA ILE A 649 12.00 -8.19 -8.52
C ILE A 649 12.18 -9.70 -8.32
N LYS A 650 11.31 -10.50 -8.94
CA LYS A 650 11.42 -11.96 -8.99
C LYS A 650 10.92 -12.47 -10.33
N ILE A 651 11.56 -13.52 -10.85
CA ILE A 651 11.14 -14.16 -12.09
C ILE A 651 10.13 -15.25 -11.80
N CYS A 652 9.12 -15.33 -12.67
CA CYS A 652 8.05 -16.29 -12.63
C CYS A 652 7.95 -16.95 -14.00
N THR A 653 7.92 -18.26 -14.06
CA THR A 653 7.50 -18.99 -15.25
C THR A 653 6.08 -19.47 -15.02
N PHE A 654 5.17 -19.11 -15.91
CA PHE A 654 3.79 -19.57 -15.86
C PHE A 654 3.54 -20.44 -17.07
N ASP A 655 3.07 -21.65 -16.83
CA ASP A 655 2.68 -22.56 -17.89
C ASP A 655 1.38 -22.06 -18.52
N CYS A 656 1.41 -21.82 -19.82
CA CYS A 656 0.25 -21.48 -20.64
C CYS A 656 0.14 -22.54 -21.74
N GLU A 657 -1.08 -22.99 -22.04
CA GLU A 657 -1.36 -23.98 -23.09
C GLU A 657 -0.89 -23.49 -24.48
N ASP A 658 -0.97 -22.17 -24.74
CA ASP A 658 -0.63 -21.57 -26.04
C ASP A 658 0.84 -21.14 -26.18
N THR A 659 1.52 -20.80 -25.06
CA THR A 659 2.93 -20.43 -25.03
C THR A 659 3.65 -21.06 -23.84
N PRO A 660 4.13 -22.31 -23.94
CA PRO A 660 4.89 -22.93 -22.86
C PRO A 660 6.16 -22.10 -22.58
N ASN A 661 6.52 -21.98 -21.30
CA ASN A 661 7.72 -21.28 -20.81
C ASN A 661 7.76 -19.75 -21.02
N SER A 662 6.61 -19.08 -21.15
CA SER A 662 6.60 -17.61 -21.06
C SER A 662 7.07 -17.15 -19.67
N SER A 663 8.17 -16.40 -19.66
CA SER A 663 8.75 -15.85 -18.44
C SER A 663 8.16 -14.47 -18.16
N TYR A 664 7.85 -14.20 -16.91
CA TYR A 664 7.33 -12.94 -16.42
C TYR A 664 8.17 -12.44 -15.25
N LEU A 665 8.36 -11.13 -15.19
CA LEU A 665 8.97 -10.45 -14.07
C LEU A 665 7.88 -9.92 -13.15
N ALA A 666 7.77 -10.49 -11.95
CA ALA A 666 6.99 -9.89 -10.89
C ALA A 666 7.82 -8.85 -10.16
N PHE A 667 7.21 -7.72 -9.85
CA PHE A 667 7.87 -6.66 -9.13
C PHE A 667 6.93 -5.97 -8.14
N ARG A 668 7.53 -5.36 -7.12
CA ARG A 668 6.84 -4.42 -6.24
C ARG A 668 7.50 -3.05 -6.31
N THR A 669 6.68 -2.01 -6.24
CA THR A 669 7.11 -0.64 -5.97
C THR A 669 6.95 -0.37 -4.47
N SER A 670 6.92 0.89 -4.06
CA SER A 670 6.58 1.23 -2.67
C SER A 670 5.18 0.77 -2.29
N THR A 671 4.15 1.02 -3.11
CA THR A 671 2.73 0.76 -2.75
C THR A 671 1.99 -0.14 -3.74
N ALA A 672 2.59 -0.44 -4.89
CA ALA A 672 1.95 -1.21 -5.96
C ALA A 672 2.70 -2.49 -6.28
N VAL A 673 1.96 -3.49 -6.76
CA VAL A 673 2.49 -4.75 -7.28
C VAL A 673 2.22 -4.83 -8.76
N GLY A 674 3.17 -5.35 -9.53
CA GLY A 674 2.98 -5.51 -10.95
C GLY A 674 3.71 -6.71 -11.53
N VAL A 675 3.34 -6.99 -12.77
CA VAL A 675 3.95 -8.06 -13.57
C VAL A 675 4.29 -7.48 -14.95
N MET A 676 5.43 -7.91 -15.48
CA MET A 676 5.90 -7.59 -16.83
C MET A 676 6.26 -8.86 -17.58
N LYS A 677 5.95 -8.97 -18.87
CA LYS A 677 6.39 -10.11 -19.70
C LYS A 677 7.88 -9.96 -20.08
N LEU A 678 8.63 -11.06 -20.05
CA LEU A 678 10.04 -11.09 -20.45
C LEU A 678 10.23 -11.89 -21.77
N PRO A 679 11.20 -11.49 -22.62
CA PRO A 679 11.93 -10.22 -22.59
C PRO A 679 11.00 -9.06 -22.99
N GLY A 680 10.98 -8.00 -22.17
CA GLY A 680 10.16 -6.81 -22.44
C GLY A 680 10.88 -5.83 -23.36
N MET A 681 10.12 -5.01 -24.08
CA MET A 681 10.62 -3.92 -24.92
C MET A 681 10.64 -2.57 -24.19
N GLY A 682 10.04 -2.50 -23.01
CA GLY A 682 9.94 -1.30 -22.17
C GLY A 682 8.64 -0.53 -22.40
N HIS A 683 7.66 -1.13 -23.07
CA HIS A 683 6.42 -0.45 -23.41
C HIS A 683 5.46 -0.45 -22.20
N PRO A 684 4.77 0.67 -21.87
CA PRO A 684 3.89 0.75 -20.70
C PRO A 684 2.77 -0.31 -20.64
N SER A 685 2.35 -0.88 -21.76
CA SER A 685 1.34 -1.95 -21.79
C SER A 685 1.87 -3.35 -21.50
N GLU A 686 3.18 -3.53 -21.56
CA GLU A 686 3.83 -4.77 -21.12
C GLU A 686 3.82 -4.89 -19.59
N TYR A 687 3.46 -3.82 -18.89
CA TYR A 687 3.31 -3.78 -17.44
C TYR A 687 1.83 -3.80 -17.08
N ASP A 688 1.47 -4.69 -16.15
CA ASP A 688 0.21 -4.59 -15.43
C ASP A 688 0.51 -4.28 -13.97
N LEU A 689 -0.02 -3.16 -13.47
CA LEU A 689 0.31 -2.62 -12.16
C LEU A 689 -0.98 -2.36 -11.37
N MET A 690 -1.07 -2.93 -10.17
CA MET A 690 -2.19 -2.77 -9.26
C MET A 690 -1.72 -2.18 -7.94
N LEU A 691 -2.48 -1.24 -7.39
CA LEU A 691 -2.26 -0.74 -6.03
C LEU A 691 -2.51 -1.88 -5.03
N ALA A 692 -1.53 -2.14 -4.17
CA ALA A 692 -1.60 -3.18 -3.16
C ALA A 692 -1.79 -2.56 -1.78
N HIS A 693 -0.70 -2.25 -1.09
CA HIS A 693 -0.71 -1.81 0.29
C HIS A 693 -0.47 -0.30 0.36
N PRO A 694 -1.42 0.51 0.88
CA PRO A 694 -1.30 1.97 0.89
C PRO A 694 -0.13 2.47 1.74
N ASP A 695 0.18 1.78 2.85
CA ASP A 695 1.26 2.13 3.77
C ASP A 695 2.65 1.65 3.32
N GLY A 696 2.72 0.91 2.21
CA GLY A 696 3.95 0.32 1.70
C GLY A 696 3.92 -1.21 1.67
N ILE A 697 4.65 -1.80 0.72
CA ILE A 697 4.80 -3.25 0.57
C ILE A 697 6.15 -3.66 1.15
N ARG A 698 6.17 -4.54 2.14
CA ARG A 698 7.39 -5.02 2.81
C ARG A 698 8.10 -6.11 2.01
N SER A 699 7.35 -7.04 1.45
CA SER A 699 7.88 -8.26 0.81
C SER A 699 6.91 -8.80 -0.25
N LEU A 700 7.48 -9.41 -1.28
CA LEU A 700 6.78 -10.07 -2.39
C LEU A 700 7.35 -11.48 -2.61
N ASP A 701 6.46 -12.46 -2.76
CA ASP A 701 6.80 -13.84 -3.10
C ASP A 701 5.78 -14.46 -4.07
N ILE A 702 6.16 -15.56 -4.73
CA ILE A 702 5.40 -16.14 -5.85
C ILE A 702 5.13 -17.63 -5.60
N ILE A 703 3.92 -18.07 -5.94
CA ILE A 703 3.60 -19.50 -6.12
C ILE A 703 3.49 -19.74 -7.63
N ALA A 704 4.57 -20.24 -8.23
CA ALA A 704 4.69 -20.38 -9.68
C ALA A 704 3.60 -21.30 -10.26
N ASP A 705 3.43 -22.49 -9.69
CA ASP A 705 2.48 -23.53 -10.14
C ASP A 705 1.01 -23.08 -10.20
N ARG A 706 0.65 -21.95 -9.58
CA ARG A 706 -0.73 -21.47 -9.47
C ARG A 706 -0.96 -20.07 -10.02
N ASN A 707 0.06 -19.45 -10.61
CA ASN A 707 0.04 -18.06 -11.07
C ASN A 707 -0.42 -17.09 -9.95
N LEU A 708 0.04 -17.33 -8.72
CA LEU A 708 -0.30 -16.50 -7.56
C LEU A 708 0.90 -15.66 -7.12
N LEU A 709 0.64 -14.38 -6.85
CA LEU A 709 1.60 -13.47 -6.24
C LEU A 709 1.12 -13.11 -4.85
N ILE A 710 2.02 -13.04 -3.89
CA ILE A 710 1.72 -12.73 -2.50
C ILE A 710 2.49 -11.49 -2.11
N THR A 711 1.78 -10.50 -1.59
CA THR A 711 2.38 -9.27 -1.06
C THR A 711 2.03 -9.11 0.40
N CYS A 712 2.99 -8.59 1.15
CA CYS A 712 2.84 -8.24 2.55
C CYS A 712 2.95 -6.72 2.70
N GLY A 713 2.01 -6.11 3.41
CA GLY A 713 2.08 -4.69 3.72
C GLY A 713 2.97 -4.38 4.92
N GLU A 714 3.37 -3.12 5.03
CA GLU A 714 4.18 -2.63 6.14
C GLU A 714 3.33 -2.38 7.39
N GLN A 715 2.57 -1.29 7.45
CA GLN A 715 1.82 -0.91 8.66
C GLN A 715 0.37 -1.41 8.69
N ASP A 716 -0.17 -1.78 7.52
CA ASP A 716 -1.57 -2.19 7.39
C ASP A 716 -1.87 -3.59 7.98
N LYS A 717 -0.81 -4.35 8.35
CA LYS A 717 -0.88 -5.71 8.93
C LYS A 717 -1.62 -6.70 8.04
N CYS A 718 -1.60 -6.48 6.73
CA CYS A 718 -2.34 -7.27 5.76
C CYS A 718 -1.40 -7.98 4.78
N MET A 719 -1.89 -9.08 4.24
CA MET A 719 -1.27 -9.85 3.17
C MET A 719 -2.29 -10.06 2.06
N PHE A 720 -1.92 -9.68 0.84
CA PHE A 720 -2.76 -9.74 -0.34
C PHE A 720 -2.26 -10.85 -1.26
N ILE A 721 -3.21 -11.63 -1.79
CA ILE A 721 -2.92 -12.73 -2.71
C ILE A 721 -3.57 -12.40 -4.04
N TRP A 722 -2.73 -12.24 -5.04
CA TRP A 722 -3.09 -11.85 -6.40
C TRP A 722 -3.06 -13.05 -7.31
N LYS A 723 -3.94 -13.07 -8.31
CA LYS A 723 -3.94 -14.03 -9.40
C LYS A 723 -3.58 -13.32 -10.69
N LEU A 724 -2.60 -13.86 -11.40
CA LEU A 724 -2.27 -13.44 -12.75
C LEU A 724 -3.02 -14.30 -13.77
N ASP A 725 -3.64 -13.63 -14.73
CA ASP A 725 -4.18 -14.22 -15.95
C ASP A 725 -3.21 -13.97 -17.13
N SER A 726 -2.37 -14.96 -17.41
CA SER A 726 -1.35 -14.90 -18.47
C SER A 726 -1.96 -14.75 -19.86
N ILE A 727 -3.12 -15.36 -20.11
CA ILE A 727 -3.82 -15.33 -21.41
C ILE A 727 -4.26 -13.90 -21.71
N LEU A 728 -4.87 -13.25 -20.73
CA LEU A 728 -5.33 -11.87 -20.87
C LEU A 728 -4.16 -10.90 -21.06
N MET A 729 -3.04 -11.14 -20.37
CA MET A 729 -1.82 -10.35 -20.53
C MET A 729 -1.26 -10.46 -21.96
N ASN A 730 -1.17 -11.67 -22.51
CA ASN A 730 -0.66 -11.88 -23.87
C ASN A 730 -1.55 -11.21 -24.93
N LYS A 731 -2.88 -11.32 -24.80
CA LYS A 731 -3.83 -10.64 -25.71
C LYS A 731 -3.68 -9.12 -25.69
N ARG A 732 -3.39 -8.52 -24.54
CA ARG A 732 -3.17 -7.07 -24.41
C ARG A 732 -1.90 -6.62 -25.13
N ILE A 733 -0.85 -7.43 -25.07
CA ILE A 733 0.43 -7.13 -25.73
C ILE A 733 0.28 -7.26 -27.25
N GLU A 734 -0.44 -8.27 -27.75
CA GLU A 734 -0.65 -8.50 -29.19
C GLU A 734 -1.49 -7.41 -29.87
N ASN A 735 -2.45 -6.83 -29.16
CA ASN A 735 -3.44 -5.91 -29.75
C ASN A 735 -2.96 -4.44 -29.85
N GLN A 736 -1.73 -4.12 -29.48
CA GLN A 736 -1.27 -2.73 -29.45
C GLN A 736 -0.28 -2.40 -30.56
N ASN A 737 -0.71 -1.48 -31.42
CA ASN A 737 0.17 -0.73 -32.30
C ASN A 737 0.75 0.46 -31.51
N PHE A 738 2.03 0.77 -31.72
CA PHE A 738 2.66 1.96 -31.15
C PHE A 738 1.82 3.21 -31.49
N GLU A 739 1.27 3.88 -30.48
CA GLU A 739 0.89 5.29 -30.62
C GLU A 739 2.20 6.07 -30.78
N SER A 740 2.69 6.14 -32.01
CA SER A 740 3.90 6.86 -32.37
C SER A 740 3.73 8.32 -31.97
N LEU A 741 4.63 8.85 -31.13
CA LEU A 741 4.77 10.29 -30.91
C LEU A 741 5.28 10.93 -32.21
N THR A 742 4.35 11.18 -33.13
CA THR A 742 4.59 11.87 -34.40
C THR A 742 5.17 13.28 -34.20
N SER A 743 5.04 13.84 -32.99
CA SER A 743 5.57 15.15 -32.62
C SER A 743 7.09 15.28 -32.73
N TYR A 744 7.86 14.20 -32.51
CA TYR A 744 9.33 14.24 -32.56
C TYR A 744 9.92 13.85 -33.92
N GLN A 745 9.06 13.47 -34.86
CA GLN A 745 9.47 13.06 -36.20
C GLN A 745 10.18 14.16 -37.00
N PRO A 746 9.79 15.46 -36.91
CA PRO A 746 10.53 16.54 -37.57
C PRO A 746 11.97 16.68 -37.08
N LEU A 747 12.21 16.51 -35.77
CA LEU A 747 13.54 16.59 -35.17
C LEU A 747 14.44 15.45 -35.67
N PHE A 748 13.89 14.25 -35.80
CA PHE A 748 14.62 13.10 -36.34
C PHE A 748 15.13 13.36 -37.76
N TYR A 749 14.27 13.88 -38.64
CA TYR A 749 14.67 14.22 -40.01
C TYR A 749 15.64 15.41 -40.07
N HIS A 750 15.52 16.38 -39.16
CA HIS A 750 16.46 17.48 -39.08
C HIS A 750 17.89 17.00 -38.79
N ILE A 751 18.06 16.11 -37.82
CA ILE A 751 19.38 15.55 -37.46
C ILE A 751 19.94 14.69 -38.58
N GLN A 752 19.08 13.96 -39.29
CA GLN A 752 19.50 13.22 -40.48
C GLN A 752 20.10 14.14 -41.55
N LEU A 753 19.49 15.30 -41.80
CA LEU A 753 19.94 16.26 -42.82
C LEU A 753 21.24 17.00 -42.44
N GLN A 754 21.64 16.97 -41.16
CA GLN A 754 22.91 17.54 -40.72
C GLN A 754 24.12 16.69 -41.12
N ASP A 755 23.92 15.41 -41.44
CA ASP A 755 25.00 14.55 -41.95
C ASP A 755 25.18 14.77 -43.47
N PRO A 756 26.29 15.38 -43.92
CA PRO A 756 26.52 15.70 -45.33
C PRO A 756 26.58 14.46 -46.23
N SER A 757 26.71 13.26 -45.65
CA SER A 757 26.74 11.99 -46.37
C SER A 757 25.35 11.42 -46.71
N ASN A 758 24.28 11.92 -46.06
CA ASN A 758 22.91 11.38 -46.16
C ASN A 758 21.92 12.45 -46.67
N LEU A 759 22.11 12.90 -47.92
CA LEU A 759 21.23 13.88 -48.58
C LEU A 759 19.88 13.28 -49.05
N HIS A 760 19.64 11.99 -48.82
CA HIS A 760 18.38 11.31 -49.09
C HIS A 760 17.67 10.97 -47.78
N ILE A 761 16.35 11.23 -47.73
CA ILE A 761 15.49 10.88 -46.58
C ILE A 761 15.26 9.36 -46.56
N GLU A 762 16.32 8.59 -46.30
CA GLU A 762 16.19 7.22 -45.82
C GLU A 762 15.56 7.32 -44.42
N GLN A 763 14.50 6.60 -44.07
CA GLN A 763 13.82 6.77 -42.76
C GLN A 763 14.63 6.23 -41.56
N VAL A 764 15.96 6.39 -41.58
CA VAL A 764 16.94 5.68 -40.76
C VAL A 764 18.17 6.57 -40.50
N ILE A 765 18.69 6.55 -39.27
CA ILE A 765 19.91 7.29 -38.85
C ILE A 765 20.98 6.32 -38.30
N PRO A 766 22.28 6.63 -38.43
CA PRO A 766 23.34 5.91 -37.72
C PRO A 766 23.20 6.00 -36.19
N LEU A 767 23.58 4.95 -35.47
CA LEU A 767 23.47 4.88 -34.00
C LEU A 767 24.14 6.05 -33.25
N PRO A 768 25.31 6.59 -33.65
CA PRO A 768 25.87 7.75 -32.96
C PRO A 768 24.97 9.00 -32.98
N LEU A 769 24.22 9.22 -34.07
CA LEU A 769 23.29 10.35 -34.19
C LEU A 769 22.07 10.20 -33.28
N VAL A 770 21.77 9.00 -32.78
CA VAL A 770 20.72 8.77 -31.77
C VAL A 770 21.11 9.45 -30.44
N VAL A 771 22.41 9.48 -30.11
CA VAL A 771 22.91 10.19 -28.93
C VAL A 771 22.77 11.70 -29.11
N ASP A 772 23.02 12.21 -30.32
CA ASP A 772 22.81 13.62 -30.65
C ASP A 772 21.33 14.01 -30.62
N PHE A 773 20.45 13.11 -31.08
CA PHE A 773 19.01 13.26 -30.94
C PHE A 773 18.58 13.37 -29.47
N ALA A 774 19.14 12.54 -28.59
CA ALA A 774 18.87 12.63 -27.16
C ALA A 774 19.41 13.93 -26.53
N ARG A 775 20.60 14.39 -26.94
CA ARG A 775 21.19 15.66 -26.52
C ARG A 775 20.33 16.85 -26.94
N ALA A 776 19.76 16.84 -28.15
CA ALA A 776 18.84 17.86 -28.62
C ALA A 776 17.56 17.94 -27.76
N LEU A 777 17.12 16.81 -27.20
CA LEU A 777 16.00 16.73 -26.25
C LEU A 777 16.40 17.08 -24.80
N GLY A 778 17.65 17.49 -24.57
CA GLY A 778 18.15 17.95 -23.27
C GLY A 778 18.74 16.86 -22.37
N ASN A 779 18.97 15.64 -22.88
CA ASN A 779 19.57 14.55 -22.11
C ASN A 779 21.04 14.37 -22.46
N TYR A 780 21.90 14.49 -21.45
CA TYR A 780 23.35 14.32 -21.58
C TYR A 780 23.78 13.04 -20.87
N LEU A 781 24.17 12.03 -21.65
CA LEU A 781 24.67 10.75 -21.12
C LEU A 781 26.16 10.83 -20.77
N SER A 782 26.55 10.00 -19.80
CA SER A 782 27.95 9.70 -19.48
C SER A 782 28.61 8.89 -20.60
N LYS A 783 29.94 8.98 -20.74
CA LYS A 783 30.71 8.18 -21.72
C LYS A 783 30.45 6.69 -21.52
N ARG A 784 30.34 6.23 -20.27
CA ARG A 784 30.01 4.85 -19.95
C ARG A 784 28.62 4.46 -20.42
N GLN A 785 27.61 5.30 -20.19
CA GLN A 785 26.23 5.03 -20.64
C GLN A 785 26.13 4.97 -22.17
N VAL A 786 26.89 5.80 -22.89
CA VAL A 786 26.98 5.73 -24.35
C VAL A 786 27.63 4.41 -24.79
N GLN A 787 28.69 3.97 -24.13
CA GLN A 787 29.32 2.69 -24.43
C GLN A 787 28.38 1.51 -24.13
N GLU A 788 27.62 1.55 -23.03
CA GLU A 788 26.61 0.54 -22.70
C GLU A 788 25.52 0.46 -23.78
N LEU A 789 25.05 1.61 -24.30
CA LEU A 789 24.10 1.67 -25.41
C LEU A 789 24.69 1.03 -26.68
N TYR A 790 25.93 1.38 -27.03
CA TYR A 790 26.60 0.82 -28.20
C TYR A 790 26.78 -0.69 -28.08
N ASP A 791 27.29 -1.17 -26.95
CA ASP A 791 27.46 -2.60 -26.68
C ASP A 791 26.12 -3.36 -26.81
N GLU A 792 25.03 -2.82 -26.24
CA GLU A 792 23.68 -3.39 -26.37
C GLU A 792 23.23 -3.52 -27.83
N GLN A 793 23.33 -2.44 -28.62
CA GLN A 793 22.85 -2.42 -30.01
C GLN A 793 23.73 -3.25 -30.94
N CYS A 794 25.04 -3.23 -30.75
CA CYS A 794 26.00 -4.08 -31.44
C CYS A 794 25.67 -5.57 -31.24
N LEU A 795 25.25 -5.96 -30.04
CA LEU A 795 24.82 -7.33 -29.75
C LEU A 795 23.48 -7.68 -30.39
N LYS A 796 22.48 -6.79 -30.30
CA LYS A 796 21.15 -7.01 -30.89
C LYS A 796 21.25 -7.21 -32.41
N LYS A 797 22.05 -6.40 -33.10
CA LYS A 797 22.21 -6.45 -34.56
C LYS A 797 23.37 -7.34 -35.04
N LYS A 798 24.17 -7.91 -34.12
CA LYS A 798 25.37 -8.72 -34.41
C LYS A 798 26.39 -8.01 -35.30
N ILE A 799 26.55 -6.69 -35.10
CA ILE A 799 27.50 -5.83 -35.83
C ILE A 799 28.50 -5.29 -34.80
N ALA A 800 29.80 -5.37 -35.11
CA ALA A 800 30.84 -4.94 -34.17
C ALA A 800 31.05 -3.42 -34.12
N ASP A 801 30.87 -2.73 -35.26
CA ASP A 801 31.07 -1.28 -35.36
C ASP A 801 29.73 -0.53 -35.21
N PRO A 802 29.56 0.32 -34.18
CA PRO A 802 28.31 1.03 -33.95
C PRO A 802 27.95 2.02 -35.09
N ARG A 803 28.93 2.50 -35.86
CA ARG A 803 28.67 3.43 -36.98
C ARG A 803 27.93 2.79 -38.15
N GLN A 804 28.06 1.47 -38.30
CA GLN A 804 27.40 0.71 -39.36
C GLN A 804 25.95 0.36 -39.00
N ILE A 805 25.55 0.59 -37.75
CA ILE A 805 24.20 0.31 -37.28
C ILE A 805 23.28 1.45 -37.70
N LYS A 806 22.37 1.14 -38.62
CA LYS A 806 21.27 2.02 -39.01
C LYS A 806 20.03 1.73 -38.14
N VAL A 807 19.40 2.76 -37.57
CA VAL A 807 18.27 2.72 -36.63
C VAL A 807 17.12 3.56 -37.17
N ASP A 808 15.90 3.01 -37.18
CA ASP A 808 14.71 3.74 -37.66
C ASP A 808 14.14 4.70 -36.59
N PHE A 809 13.10 5.46 -36.92
CA PHE A 809 12.48 6.40 -35.98
C PHE A 809 11.87 5.70 -34.76
N ASN A 810 11.22 4.55 -34.94
CA ASN A 810 10.55 3.82 -33.86
C ASN A 810 11.57 3.20 -32.89
N GLU A 811 12.63 2.58 -33.41
CA GLU A 811 13.77 2.08 -32.66
C GLU A 811 14.48 3.22 -31.93
N THR A 812 14.61 4.40 -32.56
CA THR A 812 15.21 5.59 -31.94
C THR A 812 14.38 6.07 -30.75
N ILE A 813 13.05 6.13 -30.88
CA ILE A 813 12.14 6.43 -29.76
C ILE A 813 12.26 5.37 -28.67
N GLN A 814 12.31 4.09 -29.03
CA GLN A 814 12.42 3.01 -28.06
C GLN A 814 13.73 3.07 -27.26
N ILE A 815 14.86 3.25 -27.96
CA ILE A 815 16.16 3.50 -27.34
C ILE A 815 16.07 4.73 -26.43
N TYR A 816 15.36 5.76 -26.87
CA TYR A 816 15.20 6.97 -26.08
C TYR A 816 14.43 6.80 -24.80
N TYR A 817 13.32 6.06 -24.84
CA TYR A 817 12.61 5.72 -23.62
C TYR A 817 13.47 4.87 -22.68
N ASN A 818 14.20 3.88 -23.19
CA ASN A 818 14.95 2.94 -22.38
C ASN A 818 16.24 3.52 -21.76
N HIS A 819 16.98 4.34 -22.48
CA HIS A 819 18.26 4.88 -22.02
C HIS A 819 18.19 6.33 -21.56
N PHE A 820 17.39 7.16 -22.24
CA PHE A 820 17.45 8.62 -22.07
C PHE A 820 16.33 9.20 -21.20
N ALA A 821 15.22 8.50 -20.95
CA ALA A 821 14.07 9.03 -20.20
C ALA A 821 14.29 9.11 -18.67
N GLN A 822 15.49 9.47 -18.22
CA GLN A 822 15.79 9.79 -16.83
C GLN A 822 15.39 11.24 -16.53
N THR A 823 14.13 11.45 -16.13
CA THR A 823 13.73 12.72 -15.51
C THR A 823 14.15 12.70 -14.04
N HIS A 824 15.45 12.77 -13.74
CA HIS A 824 15.80 13.55 -12.56
C HIS A 824 15.32 14.96 -12.84
N HIS A 825 14.68 15.60 -11.84
CA HIS A 825 14.14 16.95 -11.92
C HIS A 825 14.91 17.74 -12.97
N GLN A 826 14.27 18.05 -14.10
CA GLN A 826 14.80 19.02 -15.05
C GLN A 826 14.81 20.35 -14.29
N LEU A 827 15.80 20.52 -13.41
CA LEU A 827 16.39 21.81 -13.17
C LEU A 827 16.60 22.34 -14.57
N SER A 828 15.98 23.47 -14.88
CA SER A 828 16.20 24.09 -16.16
C SER A 828 17.71 24.22 -16.34
N ILE A 829 18.22 24.15 -17.57
CA ILE A 829 19.66 24.36 -17.83
C ILE A 829 20.13 25.64 -17.11
N ASP A 830 19.26 26.65 -17.03
CA ASP A 830 19.47 27.89 -16.30
C ASP A 830 19.60 27.69 -14.78
N ASP A 831 18.86 26.78 -14.15
CA ASP A 831 18.97 26.47 -12.72
C ASP A 831 20.21 25.62 -12.40
N ILE A 832 20.62 24.73 -13.30
CA ILE A 832 21.89 24.00 -13.19
C ILE A 832 23.05 25.00 -13.28
N LEU A 833 23.06 25.85 -14.30
CA LEU A 833 24.08 26.87 -14.49
C LEU A 833 24.14 27.84 -13.30
N LYS A 834 23.00 28.22 -12.70
CA LYS A 834 22.96 29.01 -11.46
C LYS A 834 23.53 28.24 -10.26
N SER A 835 23.23 26.95 -10.11
CA SER A 835 23.76 26.15 -9.01
C SER A 835 25.28 25.99 -9.08
N VAL A 836 25.82 25.77 -10.28
CA VAL A 836 27.26 25.72 -10.56
C VAL A 836 27.90 27.09 -10.30
N PHE A 837 27.23 28.17 -10.72
CA PHE A 837 27.68 29.53 -10.43
C PHE A 837 27.78 29.78 -8.92
N ASP A 838 26.76 29.41 -8.15
CA ASP A 838 26.71 29.63 -6.70
C ASP A 838 27.77 28.80 -5.93
N GLN A 839 28.10 27.60 -6.41
CA GLN A 839 29.15 26.75 -5.82
C GLN A 839 30.56 27.31 -6.05
N HIS A 840 30.83 27.89 -7.22
CA HIS A 840 32.17 28.40 -7.61
C HIS A 840 32.31 29.92 -7.48
N LYS A 841 31.35 30.60 -6.83
CA LYS A 841 31.36 32.03 -6.63
C LYS A 841 32.41 32.44 -5.60
N SER A 842 33.36 33.29 -6.00
CA SER A 842 34.30 33.92 -5.06
C SER A 842 33.58 34.82 -4.07
N THR A 843 33.88 34.66 -2.77
CA THR A 843 33.33 35.48 -1.67
C THR A 843 33.70 36.96 -1.76
N LYS A 844 34.71 37.30 -2.58
CA LYS A 844 35.25 38.66 -2.72
C LYS A 844 34.77 39.40 -3.97
N THR A 845 34.53 38.71 -5.08
CA THR A 845 34.33 39.37 -6.39
C THR A 845 32.98 39.09 -7.05
N SER A 846 32.12 38.24 -6.47
CA SER A 846 30.83 37.84 -7.08
C SER A 846 30.98 37.28 -8.52
N LYS A 847 32.16 36.77 -8.85
CA LYS A 847 32.54 36.14 -10.11
C LYS A 847 32.94 34.69 -9.86
N ILE A 848 32.88 33.85 -10.91
CA ILE A 848 33.34 32.45 -10.84
C ILE A 848 34.86 32.42 -10.89
N ASP A 849 35.48 31.67 -9.98
CA ASP A 849 36.90 31.31 -10.05
C ASP A 849 37.08 30.14 -11.02
N ILE A 850 37.68 30.40 -12.19
CA ILE A 850 37.88 29.42 -13.26
C ILE A 850 38.81 28.29 -12.83
N HIS A 851 39.82 28.56 -11.99
CA HIS A 851 40.71 27.52 -11.51
C HIS A 851 39.97 26.51 -10.61
N SER A 852 39.05 26.99 -9.79
CA SER A 852 38.20 26.12 -8.96
C SER A 852 37.26 25.26 -9.81
N LEU A 853 36.70 25.81 -10.89
CA LEU A 853 35.84 25.09 -11.82
C LEU A 853 36.61 24.00 -12.58
N ILE A 854 37.81 24.32 -13.08
CA ILE A 854 38.67 23.36 -13.78
C ILE A 854 39.11 22.25 -12.84
N GLN A 855 39.52 22.58 -11.61
CA GLN A 855 39.84 21.56 -10.60
C GLN A 855 38.65 20.62 -10.36
N THR A 856 37.44 21.17 -10.29
CA THR A 856 36.22 20.38 -10.08
C THR A 856 35.91 19.48 -11.28
N LEU A 857 36.01 19.99 -12.52
CA LEU A 857 35.85 19.20 -13.74
C LEU A 857 36.90 18.09 -13.91
N MET A 858 38.08 18.25 -13.29
CA MET A 858 39.15 17.25 -13.29
C MET A 858 39.01 16.22 -12.16
N ILE A 859 38.41 16.59 -11.03
CA ILE A 859 38.37 15.76 -9.81
C ILE A 859 37.01 15.07 -9.63
N ASP A 860 35.92 15.78 -9.85
CA ASP A 860 34.56 15.36 -9.55
C ASP A 860 33.80 14.89 -10.81
N GLY A 861 32.99 13.83 -10.67
CA GLY A 861 32.20 13.27 -11.77
C GLY A 861 33.02 12.48 -12.80
N GLU A 862 32.60 12.51 -14.07
CA GLU A 862 33.39 11.97 -15.18
C GLU A 862 34.59 12.87 -15.43
N ARG A 863 35.76 12.43 -14.97
CA ARG A 863 37.01 13.19 -15.08
C ARG A 863 37.30 13.55 -16.53
N MET A 864 37.31 14.84 -16.83
CA MET A 864 37.76 15.34 -18.13
C MET A 864 39.28 15.48 -18.11
N THR A 865 39.91 15.02 -19.19
CA THR A 865 41.34 15.29 -19.40
C THR A 865 41.54 16.76 -19.74
N LEU A 866 42.72 17.31 -19.43
CA LEU A 866 43.03 18.71 -19.67
C LEU A 866 42.92 19.06 -21.18
N SER A 867 43.20 18.12 -22.07
CA SER A 867 42.97 18.24 -23.52
C SER A 867 41.49 18.31 -23.89
N GLU A 868 40.64 17.51 -23.25
CA GLU A 868 39.19 17.55 -23.52
C GLU A 868 38.55 18.85 -23.05
N ILE A 869 39.03 19.40 -21.93
CA ILE A 869 38.60 20.71 -21.42
C ILE A 869 39.01 21.83 -22.39
N GLN A 870 40.24 21.78 -22.91
CA GLN A 870 40.73 22.72 -23.91
C GLN A 870 39.88 22.68 -25.18
N ASP A 871 39.58 21.49 -25.68
CA ASP A 871 38.77 21.33 -26.88
C ASP A 871 37.33 21.79 -26.65
N ALA A 872 36.74 21.51 -25.49
CA ALA A 872 35.42 22.01 -25.11
C ALA A 872 35.37 23.55 -25.08
N PHE A 873 36.36 24.20 -24.45
CA PHE A 873 36.45 25.65 -24.40
C PHE A 873 36.72 26.30 -25.76
N ARG A 874 37.40 25.61 -26.68
CA ARG A 874 37.52 26.04 -28.09
C ARG A 874 36.19 25.97 -28.82
N THR A 875 35.42 24.89 -28.66
CA THR A 875 34.08 24.79 -29.27
C THR A 875 33.09 25.83 -28.77
N LEU A 876 33.27 26.33 -27.54
CA LEU A 876 32.46 27.38 -26.94
C LEU A 876 32.96 28.81 -27.27
N ASP A 877 33.92 28.95 -28.20
CA ASP A 877 34.54 30.23 -28.60
C ASP A 877 35.15 31.01 -27.40
N ILE A 878 35.55 30.31 -26.32
CA ILE A 878 36.19 30.91 -25.13
C ILE A 878 37.71 31.07 -25.37
N LEU A 879 38.30 30.16 -26.14
CA LEU A 879 39.68 30.20 -26.59
C LEU A 879 39.71 30.47 -28.10
N ASN A 880 40.38 31.54 -28.51
CA ASN A 880 40.32 32.03 -29.89
C ASN A 880 41.33 31.34 -30.83
N ASP A 881 42.46 30.82 -30.33
CA ASP A 881 43.53 30.23 -31.16
C ASP A 881 43.97 28.82 -30.75
N LYS A 882 44.53 28.07 -31.71
CA LYS A 882 45.07 26.70 -31.51
C LYS A 882 46.28 26.65 -30.56
N THR A 883 46.87 27.80 -30.24
CA THR A 883 48.09 27.94 -29.43
C THR A 883 47.85 28.39 -27.99
N ASP A 884 46.63 28.79 -27.64
CA ASP A 884 46.33 29.30 -26.29
C ASP A 884 46.22 28.14 -25.29
N SER A 885 47.00 28.21 -24.20
CA SER A 885 46.89 27.30 -23.06
C SER A 885 45.78 27.79 -22.11
N ILE A 886 45.30 26.89 -21.25
CA ILE A 886 44.32 27.21 -20.18
C ILE A 886 44.81 28.39 -19.31
N ASP A 887 46.13 28.60 -19.22
CA ASP A 887 46.75 29.69 -18.47
C ASP A 887 46.50 31.09 -19.06
N ALA A 888 45.99 31.18 -20.29
CA ALA A 888 45.63 32.43 -20.94
C ALA A 888 44.20 32.93 -20.60
N LEU A 889 43.42 32.13 -19.87
CA LEU A 889 42.05 32.48 -19.47
C LEU A 889 42.03 33.55 -18.35
N PRO A 890 41.07 34.49 -18.36
CA PRO A 890 40.90 35.44 -17.27
C PRO A 890 40.57 34.71 -15.95
N ALA A 891 41.15 35.12 -14.83
CA ALA A 891 40.95 34.46 -13.53
C ALA A 891 39.49 34.45 -13.04
N ASP A 892 38.68 35.45 -13.44
CA ASP A 892 37.32 35.66 -12.94
C ASP A 892 36.32 35.91 -14.09
N LEU A 893 35.20 35.16 -14.12
CA LEU A 893 34.12 35.32 -15.12
C LEU A 893 32.80 35.83 -14.49
N SER A 894 32.11 36.77 -15.14
CA SER A 894 30.83 37.32 -14.61
C SER A 894 29.63 36.43 -14.93
N LEU A 895 28.55 36.51 -14.13
CA LEU A 895 27.33 35.70 -14.35
C LEU A 895 26.68 35.95 -15.71
N GLN A 896 26.71 37.20 -16.19
CA GLN A 896 26.16 37.56 -17.49
C GLN A 896 27.01 37.00 -18.63
N ASP A 897 28.34 37.05 -18.52
CA ASP A 897 29.24 36.48 -19.53
C ASP A 897 29.17 34.96 -19.54
N PHE A 898 29.09 34.32 -18.36
CA PHE A 898 28.94 32.87 -18.21
C PHE A 898 27.62 32.39 -18.84
N LEU A 899 26.50 33.04 -18.52
CA LEU A 899 25.22 32.72 -19.16
C LEU A 899 25.20 33.09 -20.65
N TYR A 900 25.89 34.14 -21.09
CA TYR A 900 25.97 34.52 -22.50
C TYR A 900 26.75 33.50 -23.35
N ILE A 901 27.90 33.02 -22.86
CA ILE A 901 28.71 31.97 -23.50
C ILE A 901 27.89 30.68 -23.65
N PHE A 902 27.18 30.26 -22.60
CA PHE A 902 26.39 29.03 -22.62
C PHE A 902 24.99 29.18 -23.25
N SER A 903 24.47 30.41 -23.43
CA SER A 903 23.19 30.66 -24.12
C SER A 903 23.32 30.90 -25.62
N LEU A 904 24.52 31.22 -26.13
CA LEU A 904 24.79 31.33 -27.56
C LEU A 904 24.58 30.00 -28.31
N ASP A 905 24.78 28.87 -27.64
CA ASP A 905 24.49 27.54 -28.18
C ASP A 905 22.97 27.31 -28.37
N LYS A 906 22.12 28.07 -27.67
CA LYS A 906 20.65 28.04 -27.81
C LYS A 906 20.19 28.75 -29.09
N LYS A 907 20.88 29.83 -29.50
CA LYS A 907 20.58 30.57 -30.75
C LYS A 907 21.26 30.02 -32.00
N ARG A 908 22.29 29.17 -31.85
CA ARG A 908 22.90 28.42 -32.97
C ARG A 908 22.20 27.06 -33.22
N LYS A 909 21.38 26.58 -32.26
CA LYS A 909 20.58 25.33 -32.37
C LYS A 909 19.09 25.55 -32.67
N GLU A 910 18.55 26.76 -32.48
CA GLU A 910 17.35 27.23 -33.21
C GLU A 910 17.71 27.49 -34.68
#